data_AF-A0A087GDW2-F1
#
_entry.id   AF-A0A087GDW2-F1
#
_cell.length_a   1.000
_cell.length_b   1.000
_cell.length_c   1.000
_cell.angle_alpha   90.00
_cell.angle_beta   90.00
_cell.angle_gamma   90.00
#
_symmetry.space_group_name_H-M   'P 1'
#
loop_
_entity.id
_entity.type
_entity.pdbx_description
1 polymer ?
#
loop_
_entity_poly.entity_id
_entity_poly.type
_entity_poly.pdbx_seq_one_letter_code
_entity_poly.pdbx_strand_id
1 'polypeptide(L)'
;MAKISDVPDDILGNIMSRLPAKSFAAAASVNRLWNRVSDFILSRPLFVSGLSLTVSPELAVDDALKMALSKPIRPHFVIAFVGLPFPVDVVHNRIRSRVGRNTILITSAATGIIGTASYSNKLTELGWAYDEDEVNTGDDIVRGISLVIGYVPGLKINVLPILHTNSEPQVAMVDKFLSDVRDFTVSVSGDTNPDPVGIIVFGTRCRNIKPILAEIDTKISRDTAMVGDAYNSFVCTDPSICNLDTARYTLDAVALVFAKDIQQNEVEIKFHVGISSGIIPTGPKLEIIDVSEEYGGRHSWLLVRADDEFMPLYALNIIESLSSLIEDKLYYLYLGVRKEFLPQNGGPPITYTKFHRIVGREFHWFIVRGSDINRGDSCFLYHSDVETANDWNNNVDHRFNSLIEQPPRRAPRRLISSDQTHREKTKKKTTMQRGNSEKSKKTTDMADAVFIASMNDDLLHNILLRLPAKSFAFASCVNRSWNSVCNRILSKPKMISAFSRNPNHLRAGEEVLDKVLSEPIRPCFVIANITCGNMEETLRLIVKRVGSTVPIVVSLVAGILGKEACNDEPGEVKPHVTTHDPNFAIQLTIGYLPGMKVDVIPVIQGYEEPEANIGDKFVMDIRNYVSVVSDHAAPACLILFGEDTHATEPIIRKLDYAMPAETIIVGDQKGKFLHKRANETINIQLHEYDSRVLAGLIFARDRHRPAQAGRIHFHTAISRGMSAVDLRYKAANVIESLSRRGTFLTAKRSGEAEVLNGDQIIDDLEENLLDTQIWNSDVCIGVIKRRKYSIGLEKKPKIMASLVFHLVSGASEEYLTVNGVGLRTGDCFQLYVPDLKVAESSLEVVSSQLRNLKSKPNKTEVVGGFVFVYRGRGDSFFDRPNADCSPFLENCPELSFGGIFCGGEIGRSLSVQEEEEKKETSIRSCLHVFSSVYLIVSYTSS
;
A
#
# COMPACT_ATOMS: atom_id res chain seq x y z
N MET A 1 18.38 38.96 19.67
CA MET A 1 18.66 37.54 19.96
C MET A 1 18.26 37.25 21.40
N ALA A 2 17.00 36.89 21.65
CA ALA A 2 16.52 36.46 22.97
C ALA A 2 16.54 34.92 23.04
N LYS A 3 16.85 34.38 24.22
CA LYS A 3 17.20 32.98 24.47
C LYS A 3 16.01 32.02 24.27
N ILE A 4 16.26 30.92 23.56
CA ILE A 4 15.38 29.75 23.37
C ILE A 4 15.30 28.94 24.69
N SER A 5 14.91 29.55 25.81
CA SER A 5 14.93 28.87 27.13
C SER A 5 13.56 28.52 27.71
N ASP A 6 12.45 29.04 27.18
CA ASP A 6 11.19 29.05 27.93
C ASP A 6 10.04 28.27 27.24
N VAL A 7 10.36 27.18 26.54
CA VAL A 7 9.33 26.20 26.06
C VAL A 7 9.06 25.19 27.20
N PRO A 8 7.80 24.98 27.62
CA PRO A 8 7.48 23.96 28.63
C PRO A 8 7.92 22.56 28.18
N ASP A 9 8.57 21.82 29.09
CA ASP A 9 9.10 20.46 28.86
C ASP A 9 8.07 19.51 28.23
N ASP A 10 6.80 19.61 28.63
CA ASP A 10 5.71 18.76 28.12
C ASP A 10 5.43 18.99 26.63
N ILE A 11 5.46 20.26 26.20
CA ILE A 11 5.24 20.63 24.79
C ILE A 11 6.45 20.22 23.96
N LEU A 12 7.65 20.50 24.47
CA LEU A 12 8.89 20.10 23.80
C LEU A 12 8.99 18.57 23.69
N GLY A 13 8.58 17.85 24.73
CA GLY A 13 8.50 16.38 24.74
C GLY A 13 7.51 15.84 23.71
N ASN A 14 6.33 16.46 23.57
CA ASN A 14 5.33 16.05 22.56
C ASN A 14 5.79 16.35 21.12
N ILE A 15 6.54 17.43 20.91
CA ILE A 15 7.14 17.74 19.61
C ILE A 15 8.27 16.75 19.29
N MET A 16 9.23 16.60 20.21
CA MET A 16 10.41 15.77 20.00
C MET A 16 10.07 14.28 19.89
N SER A 17 9.04 13.80 20.60
CA SER A 17 8.57 12.41 20.50
C SER A 17 7.99 12.03 19.14
N ARG A 18 7.71 13.01 18.27
CA ARG A 18 7.20 12.82 16.91
C ARG A 18 8.25 13.05 15.82
N LEU A 19 9.47 13.41 16.19
CA LEU A 19 10.54 13.67 15.24
C LEU A 19 11.16 12.35 14.74
N PRO A 20 11.46 12.23 13.44
CA PRO A 20 12.31 11.16 12.92
C PRO A 20 13.69 11.18 13.57
N ALA A 21 14.37 10.04 13.64
CA ALA A 21 15.63 9.86 14.36
C ALA A 21 16.70 10.94 14.05
N LYS A 22 16.90 11.28 12.78
CA LYS A 22 17.88 12.30 12.36
C LYS A 22 17.52 13.70 12.90
N SER A 23 16.26 14.08 12.78
CA SER A 23 15.76 15.37 13.30
C SER A 23 15.78 15.40 14.82
N PHE A 24 15.47 14.27 15.48
CA PHE A 24 15.53 14.11 16.92
C PHE A 24 16.96 14.25 17.45
N ALA A 25 17.95 13.62 16.80
CA ALA A 25 19.35 13.76 17.16
C ALA A 25 19.86 15.21 16.99
N ALA A 26 19.49 15.87 15.89
CA ALA A 26 19.83 17.27 15.67
C ALA A 26 19.18 18.19 16.73
N ALA A 27 17.90 17.94 17.05
CA ALA A 27 17.13 18.65 18.05
C ALA A 27 17.79 18.55 19.44
N ALA A 28 18.26 17.36 19.82
CA ALA A 28 18.90 17.18 21.12
C ALA A 28 20.24 17.91 21.28
N SER A 29 20.93 18.19 20.17
CA SER A 29 22.20 18.95 20.17
C SER A 29 22.02 20.48 20.24
N VAL A 30 20.77 20.97 20.23
CA VAL A 30 20.49 22.42 20.17
C VAL A 30 20.91 23.14 21.45
N ASN A 31 20.50 22.64 22.62
CA ASN A 31 20.90 23.19 23.92
C ASN A 31 20.65 22.19 25.07
N ARG A 32 21.01 22.56 26.30
CA ARG A 32 20.84 21.71 27.50
C ARG A 32 19.39 21.29 27.78
N LEU A 33 18.40 22.14 27.50
CA LEU A 33 16.98 21.85 27.73
C LEU A 33 16.50 20.76 26.75
N TRP A 34 16.80 20.93 25.46
CA TRP A 34 16.44 19.96 24.42
C TRP A 34 17.17 18.63 24.60
N ASN A 35 18.43 18.66 25.06
CA ASN A 35 19.13 17.44 25.42
C ASN A 35 18.46 16.75 26.61
N ARG A 36 18.11 17.48 27.68
CA ARG A 36 17.38 16.91 28.84
C ARG A 36 16.05 16.26 28.43
N VAL A 37 15.26 16.92 27.58
CA VAL A 37 13.98 16.37 27.10
C VAL A 37 14.21 15.16 26.18
N SER A 38 15.26 15.18 25.35
CA SER A 38 15.68 14.01 24.57
C SER A 38 16.06 12.84 25.47
N ASP A 39 16.83 13.08 26.53
CA ASP A 39 17.25 12.05 27.48
C ASP A 39 16.05 11.52 28.28
N PHE A 40 15.04 12.36 28.55
CA PHE A 40 13.76 11.92 29.12
C PHE A 40 12.97 11.00 28.17
N ILE A 41 12.89 11.34 26.87
CA ILE A 41 12.26 10.48 25.85
C ILE A 41 13.01 9.15 25.73
N LEU A 42 14.34 9.18 25.88
CA LEU A 42 15.23 8.03 25.87
C LEU A 42 15.52 7.49 27.29
N SER A 43 14.65 7.72 28.26
CA SER A 43 14.85 7.22 29.63
C SER A 43 14.57 5.71 29.77
N ARG A 44 14.02 5.08 28.73
CA ARG A 44 13.62 3.66 28.71
C ARG A 44 14.18 2.95 27.48
N PRO A 45 14.36 1.61 27.54
CA PRO A 45 14.67 0.82 26.36
C PRO A 45 13.67 1.08 25.24
N LEU A 46 14.19 1.28 24.03
CA LEU A 46 13.40 1.51 22.83
C LEU A 46 13.90 0.63 21.70
N PHE A 47 12.97 -0.13 21.12
CA PHE A 47 13.19 -0.92 19.92
C PHE A 47 12.29 -0.39 18.82
N VAL A 48 12.88 -0.13 17.66
CA VAL A 48 12.15 0.21 16.44
C VAL A 48 12.51 -0.79 15.38
N SER A 49 11.53 -1.20 14.59
CA SER A 49 11.73 -2.16 13.52
C SER A 49 11.11 -1.68 12.22
N GLY A 50 11.56 -2.27 11.12
CA GLY A 50 10.99 -2.06 9.80
C GLY A 50 11.19 -3.29 8.93
N LEU A 51 10.11 -3.76 8.31
CA LEU A 51 10.14 -4.87 7.36
C LEU A 51 9.88 -4.32 5.94
N SER A 52 10.72 -4.68 4.98
CA SER A 52 10.48 -4.41 3.56
C SER A 52 10.49 -5.69 2.74
N LEU A 53 9.54 -5.79 1.80
CA LEU A 53 9.37 -6.93 0.90
C LEU A 53 9.66 -6.57 -0.57
N THR A 54 10.36 -5.45 -0.77
CA THR A 54 10.69 -4.95 -2.12
C THR A 54 11.70 -5.89 -2.80
N VAL A 55 11.55 -6.08 -4.12
CA VAL A 55 12.35 -7.02 -4.92
C VAL A 55 13.83 -6.61 -5.07
N SER A 56 14.14 -5.31 -4.90
CA SER A 56 15.50 -4.78 -4.93
C SER A 56 16.09 -4.67 -3.51
N PRO A 57 17.33 -5.16 -3.28
CA PRO A 57 17.97 -5.08 -1.97
C PRO A 57 18.24 -3.62 -1.56
N GLU A 58 18.51 -2.73 -2.52
CA GLU A 58 18.73 -1.30 -2.27
C GLU A 58 17.48 -0.61 -1.71
N LEU A 59 16.35 -0.84 -2.38
CA LEU A 59 15.06 -0.28 -1.98
C LEU A 59 14.56 -0.92 -0.68
N ALA A 60 14.76 -2.23 -0.53
CA ALA A 60 14.38 -2.94 0.69
C ALA A 60 15.09 -2.36 1.93
N VAL A 61 16.38 -2.07 1.84
CA VAL A 61 17.14 -1.40 2.91
C VAL A 61 16.61 0.00 3.19
N ASP A 62 16.42 0.81 2.15
CA ASP A 62 15.98 2.20 2.30
C ASP A 62 14.57 2.29 2.91
N ASP A 63 13.65 1.41 2.50
CA ASP A 63 12.29 1.31 3.04
C ASP A 63 12.28 0.86 4.51
N ALA A 64 13.02 -0.21 4.83
CA ALA A 64 13.12 -0.73 6.19
C ALA A 64 13.73 0.32 7.13
N LEU A 65 14.79 1.02 6.70
CA LEU A 65 15.40 2.12 7.46
C LEU A 65 14.47 3.32 7.60
N LYS A 66 13.76 3.73 6.54
CA LYS A 66 12.81 4.84 6.58
C LYS A 66 11.71 4.58 7.61
N MET A 67 11.22 3.34 7.69
CA MET A 67 10.24 2.94 8.70
C MET A 67 10.86 2.93 10.10
N ALA A 68 11.98 2.22 10.30
CA ALA A 68 12.60 2.08 11.62
C ALA A 68 13.02 3.45 12.19
N LEU A 69 13.58 4.34 11.36
CA LEU A 69 14.04 5.67 11.76
C LEU A 69 12.96 6.76 11.70
N SER A 70 11.70 6.40 11.43
CA SER A 70 10.57 7.34 11.46
C SER A 70 10.21 7.81 12.88
N LYS A 71 10.65 7.07 13.90
CA LYS A 71 10.48 7.36 15.33
C LYS A 71 11.78 7.92 15.92
N PRO A 72 11.70 8.67 17.04
CA PRO A 72 12.90 9.19 17.71
C PRO A 72 13.69 8.05 18.35
N ILE A 73 14.92 7.83 17.90
CA ILE A 73 15.86 6.86 18.50
C ILE A 73 17.30 7.32 18.31
N ARG A 74 18.18 6.95 19.24
CA ARG A 74 19.64 6.99 19.08
C ARG A 74 20.15 5.54 19.06
N PRO A 75 20.54 4.97 17.93
CA PRO A 75 20.90 3.55 17.87
C PRO A 75 22.10 3.20 18.77
N HIS A 76 21.97 2.17 19.61
CA HIS A 76 23.13 1.47 20.20
C HIS A 76 23.58 0.32 19.31
N PHE A 77 22.63 -0.41 18.72
CA PHE A 77 22.89 -1.50 17.81
C PHE A 77 21.78 -1.66 16.76
N VAL A 78 22.10 -2.40 15.70
CA VAL A 78 21.20 -2.75 14.60
C VAL A 78 21.36 -4.24 14.28
N ILE A 79 20.24 -4.94 14.13
CA ILE A 79 20.20 -6.32 13.64
C ILE A 79 19.35 -6.33 12.38
N ALA A 80 19.88 -6.86 11.29
CA ALA A 80 19.19 -7.00 10.02
C ALA A 80 19.07 -8.48 9.66
N PHE A 81 17.86 -8.93 9.35
CA PHE A 81 17.56 -10.25 8.81
C PHE A 81 17.23 -10.13 7.33
N VAL A 82 17.96 -10.86 6.49
CA VAL A 82 17.95 -10.70 5.03
C VAL A 82 17.50 -12.01 4.39
N GLY A 83 16.47 -11.97 3.54
CA GLY A 83 16.07 -13.14 2.78
C GLY A 83 17.22 -13.68 1.92
N LEU A 84 17.36 -15.01 1.85
CA LEU A 84 18.44 -15.72 1.13
C LEU A 84 18.77 -15.21 -0.29
N PRO A 85 17.81 -14.72 -1.10
CA PRO A 85 18.11 -14.19 -2.44
C PRO A 85 18.94 -12.91 -2.44
N PHE A 86 19.09 -12.23 -1.31
CA PHE A 86 19.83 -10.98 -1.21
C PHE A 86 21.27 -11.18 -0.70
N PRO A 87 22.26 -10.53 -1.35
CA PRO A 87 23.64 -10.55 -0.88
C PRO A 87 23.77 -9.81 0.47
N VAL A 88 24.09 -10.56 1.52
CA VAL A 88 24.15 -10.10 2.92
C VAL A 88 25.16 -8.95 3.09
N ASP A 89 26.29 -9.02 2.40
CA ASP A 89 27.38 -8.03 2.40
C ASP A 89 26.97 -6.69 1.78
N VAL A 90 26.27 -6.72 0.65
CA VAL A 90 25.74 -5.52 -0.02
C VAL A 90 24.74 -4.82 0.89
N VAL A 91 23.82 -5.59 1.48
CA VAL A 91 22.83 -5.08 2.44
C VAL A 91 23.52 -4.49 3.67
N HIS A 92 24.50 -5.21 4.24
CA HIS A 92 25.26 -4.76 5.41
C HIS A 92 25.94 -3.40 5.17
N ASN A 93 26.68 -3.27 4.07
CA ASN A 93 27.40 -2.05 3.73
C ASN A 93 26.45 -0.87 3.52
N ARG A 94 25.29 -1.11 2.91
CA ARG A 94 24.28 -0.08 2.70
C ARG A 94 23.66 0.39 4.01
N ILE A 95 23.28 -0.52 4.91
CA ILE A 95 22.77 -0.16 6.24
C ILE A 95 23.84 0.65 7.01
N ARG A 96 25.08 0.16 7.02
CA ARG A 96 26.22 0.82 7.69
C ARG A 96 26.43 2.26 7.21
N SER A 97 26.26 2.52 5.91
CA SER A 97 26.37 3.87 5.34
C SER A 97 25.33 4.85 5.87
N ARG A 98 24.18 4.36 6.38
CA ARG A 98 23.04 5.16 6.83
C ARG A 98 22.98 5.33 8.35
N VAL A 99 23.29 4.29 9.11
CA VAL A 99 23.20 4.30 10.59
C VAL A 99 24.48 4.84 11.27
N GLY A 100 25.57 5.00 10.53
CA GLY A 100 26.83 5.55 11.01
C GLY A 100 27.83 4.47 11.45
N ARG A 101 29.13 4.83 11.44
CA ARG A 101 30.24 3.88 11.67
C ARG A 101 30.39 3.40 13.12
N ASN A 102 29.85 4.14 14.09
CA ASN A 102 29.99 3.84 15.52
C ASN A 102 28.84 2.97 16.06
N THR A 103 27.84 2.67 15.22
CA THR A 103 26.71 1.83 15.60
C THR A 103 27.06 0.39 15.31
N ILE A 104 26.88 -0.50 16.30
CA ILE A 104 27.07 -1.94 16.11
C ILE A 104 26.01 -2.45 15.12
N LEU A 105 26.41 -3.16 14.08
CA LEU A 105 25.49 -3.77 13.11
C LEU A 105 25.85 -5.24 12.89
N ILE A 106 24.84 -6.10 12.98
CA ILE A 106 24.87 -7.50 12.57
C ILE A 106 23.82 -7.70 11.48
N THR A 107 24.22 -8.24 10.34
CA THR A 107 23.33 -8.62 9.24
C THR A 107 23.39 -10.12 9.08
N SER A 108 22.28 -10.82 9.32
CA SER A 108 22.14 -12.26 9.17
C SER A 108 21.25 -12.57 7.98
N ALA A 109 21.57 -13.59 7.19
CA ALA A 109 20.61 -14.17 6.27
C ALA A 109 19.45 -14.81 7.07
N ALA A 110 18.32 -15.11 6.45
CA ALA A 110 17.19 -15.73 7.12
C ALA A 110 16.31 -16.54 6.15
N THR A 111 15.84 -17.69 6.60
CA THR A 111 14.89 -18.58 5.90
C THR A 111 13.44 -18.12 6.01
N GLY A 112 13.21 -17.05 6.76
CA GLY A 112 11.95 -16.36 6.89
C GLY A 112 12.18 -15.04 7.61
N ILE A 113 11.24 -14.12 7.48
CA ILE A 113 11.28 -12.82 8.13
C ILE A 113 9.93 -12.50 8.74
N ILE A 114 9.98 -11.90 9.93
CA ILE A 114 8.80 -11.45 10.67
C ILE A 114 9.02 -9.98 11.01
N GLY A 115 7.97 -9.18 10.92
CA GLY A 115 8.02 -7.79 11.32
C GLY A 115 6.80 -6.99 10.89
N THR A 116 6.81 -5.71 11.23
CA THR A 116 5.76 -4.78 10.77
C THR A 116 6.14 -4.25 9.39
N ALA A 117 5.36 -4.58 8.37
CA ALA A 117 5.64 -4.23 6.99
C ALA A 117 5.55 -2.70 6.74
N SER A 118 6.54 -2.15 6.04
CA SER A 118 6.71 -0.70 5.79
C SER A 118 5.61 -0.07 4.94
N TYR A 119 4.99 -0.85 4.06
CA TYR A 119 3.91 -0.39 3.19
C TYR A 119 2.53 -0.47 3.86
N SER A 120 2.25 -1.53 4.64
CA SER A 120 0.93 -1.81 5.22
C SER A 120 0.79 -1.45 6.70
N ASN A 121 1.90 -1.29 7.42
CA ASN A 121 1.96 -1.19 8.88
C ASN A 121 1.26 -2.36 9.60
N LYS A 122 1.10 -3.49 8.92
CA LYS A 122 0.58 -4.74 9.48
C LYS A 122 1.74 -5.63 9.91
N LEU A 123 1.51 -6.45 10.93
CA LEU A 123 2.40 -7.56 11.24
C LEU A 123 2.35 -8.55 10.06
N THR A 124 3.52 -8.91 9.55
CA THR A 124 3.68 -9.84 8.46
C THR A 124 4.74 -10.86 8.85
N GLU A 125 4.42 -12.12 8.62
CA GLU A 125 5.32 -13.26 8.76
C GLU A 125 5.42 -13.94 7.40
N LEU A 126 6.65 -14.19 6.96
CA LEU A 126 6.94 -14.85 5.70
C LEU A 126 8.01 -15.90 5.94
N GLY A 127 7.68 -17.16 5.64
CA GLY A 127 8.64 -18.24 5.49
C GLY A 127 8.82 -18.58 4.02
N TRP A 128 10.05 -18.93 3.62
CA TRP A 128 10.31 -19.43 2.27
C TRP A 128 10.65 -20.92 2.37
N ALA A 129 9.91 -21.78 1.66
CA ALA A 129 10.22 -23.20 1.54
C ALA A 129 11.35 -23.39 0.51
N TYR A 130 12.57 -23.60 0.99
CA TYR A 130 13.65 -24.11 0.17
C TYR A 130 13.75 -25.62 0.39
N ASP A 131 13.39 -26.41 -0.62
CA ASP A 131 14.00 -27.73 -0.78
C ASP A 131 15.32 -27.53 -1.53
N GLU A 132 16.43 -28.00 -0.95
CA GLU A 132 17.77 -27.84 -1.52
C GLU A 132 17.96 -28.61 -2.84
N ASP A 133 16.99 -29.44 -3.23
CA ASP A 133 17.04 -30.35 -4.38
C ASP A 133 16.19 -29.91 -5.59
N GLU A 134 15.36 -28.86 -5.46
CA GLU A 134 14.62 -28.28 -6.59
C GLU A 134 15.11 -26.85 -6.89
N VAL A 135 15.71 -26.67 -8.08
CA VAL A 135 15.96 -25.34 -8.63
C VAL A 135 14.61 -24.72 -8.95
N ASN A 136 14.07 -23.97 -7.99
CA ASN A 136 12.82 -23.26 -8.17
C ASN A 136 13.03 -22.15 -9.22
N THR A 137 12.62 -22.42 -10.45
CA THR A 137 12.71 -21.50 -11.61
C THR A 137 11.45 -20.63 -11.77
N GLY A 138 10.59 -20.54 -10.74
CA GLY A 138 9.36 -19.75 -10.75
C GLY A 138 9.46 -18.39 -10.04
N ASP A 139 8.66 -17.43 -10.51
CA ASP A 139 8.53 -16.03 -10.08
C ASP A 139 8.17 -15.79 -8.58
N ASP A 140 8.06 -16.83 -7.75
CA ASP A 140 7.64 -16.75 -6.34
C ASP A 140 8.79 -16.81 -5.33
N ILE A 141 9.99 -16.37 -5.70
CA ILE A 141 11.07 -16.14 -4.73
C ILE A 141 10.78 -14.83 -3.99
N VAL A 142 9.99 -14.91 -2.92
CA VAL A 142 9.68 -13.74 -2.09
C VAL A 142 10.99 -13.24 -1.44
N ARG A 143 11.27 -11.95 -1.59
CA ARG A 143 12.49 -11.28 -1.12
C ARG A 143 12.13 -10.27 -0.03
N GLY A 144 13.02 -10.07 0.94
CA GLY A 144 12.77 -9.04 1.95
C GLY A 144 13.87 -8.89 3.00
N ILE A 145 13.75 -7.82 3.78
CA ILE A 145 14.66 -7.45 4.87
C ILE A 145 13.82 -7.04 6.08
N SER A 146 14.07 -7.64 7.24
CA SER A 146 13.58 -7.18 8.54
C SER A 146 14.71 -6.53 9.30
N LEU A 147 14.50 -5.29 9.76
CA LEU A 147 15.49 -4.50 10.47
C LEU A 147 14.99 -4.21 11.88
N VAL A 148 15.87 -4.38 12.87
CA VAL A 148 15.64 -4.01 14.28
C VAL A 148 16.75 -3.06 14.72
N ILE A 149 16.37 -1.92 15.27
CA ILE A 149 17.27 -0.91 15.82
C ILE A 149 16.96 -0.75 17.30
N GLY A 150 17.96 -0.99 18.15
CA GLY A 150 17.81 -0.98 19.60
C GLY A 150 18.53 0.19 20.26
N TYR A 151 17.89 0.75 21.28
CA TYR A 151 18.46 1.66 22.27
C TYR A 151 18.17 1.12 23.66
N VAL A 152 19.21 0.89 24.45
CA VAL A 152 19.12 0.27 25.78
C VAL A 152 19.93 1.12 26.78
N PRO A 153 19.31 2.10 27.45
CA PRO A 153 20.02 2.99 28.38
C PRO A 153 20.50 2.19 29.60
N GLY A 154 21.69 2.49 30.13
CA GLY A 154 22.26 1.74 31.26
C GLY A 154 23.00 0.45 30.90
N LEU A 155 23.06 0.08 29.61
CA LEU A 155 23.86 -1.06 29.13
C LEU A 155 24.92 -0.62 28.13
N LYS A 156 26.11 -1.23 28.23
CA LYS A 156 27.12 -1.25 27.17
C LYS A 156 27.00 -2.53 26.37
N ILE A 157 27.31 -2.43 25.08
CA ILE A 157 27.16 -3.53 24.12
C ILE A 157 28.49 -3.72 23.41
N ASN A 158 28.87 -4.97 23.21
CA ASN A 158 30.00 -5.33 22.36
C ASN A 158 29.72 -6.60 21.55
N VAL A 159 30.51 -6.81 20.51
CA VAL A 159 30.46 -7.98 19.63
C VAL A 159 31.70 -8.80 19.89
N LEU A 160 31.54 -10.05 20.36
CA LEU A 160 32.66 -10.95 20.67
C LEU A 160 32.60 -12.21 19.79
N PRO A 161 33.70 -12.60 19.13
CA PRO A 161 33.73 -13.79 18.29
C PRO A 161 33.93 -15.07 19.11
N ILE A 162 33.38 -16.18 18.64
CA ILE A 162 33.70 -17.53 19.09
C ILE A 162 34.61 -18.15 18.02
N LEU A 163 35.89 -18.32 18.37
CA LEU A 163 36.96 -18.69 17.43
C LEU A 163 37.47 -20.10 17.68
N HIS A 164 37.56 -20.90 16.62
CA HIS A 164 38.13 -22.23 16.67
C HIS A 164 39.50 -22.30 15.98
N THR A 165 40.45 -22.98 16.63
CA THR A 165 41.74 -23.37 16.04
C THR A 165 41.78 -24.88 15.84
N ASN A 166 42.49 -25.36 14.82
CA ASN A 166 42.66 -26.80 14.59
C ASN A 166 43.51 -27.50 15.68
N SER A 167 44.14 -26.74 16.58
CA SER A 167 45.09 -27.22 17.59
C SER A 167 44.55 -27.24 19.01
N GLU A 168 43.49 -26.48 19.33
CA GLU A 168 42.96 -26.36 20.69
C GLU A 168 41.67 -27.18 20.88
N PRO A 169 41.51 -27.84 22.05
CA PRO A 169 40.26 -28.54 22.36
C PRO A 169 39.11 -27.54 22.51
N GLN A 170 37.90 -27.99 22.19
CA GLN A 170 36.67 -27.19 22.24
C GLN A 170 36.45 -26.47 23.58
N VAL A 171 36.82 -27.12 24.69
CA VAL A 171 36.70 -26.57 26.04
C VAL A 171 37.51 -25.30 26.22
N ALA A 172 38.74 -25.29 25.70
CA ALA A 172 39.63 -24.14 25.79
C ALA A 172 39.11 -22.94 24.99
N MET A 173 38.41 -23.18 23.86
CA MET A 173 37.72 -22.14 23.11
C MET A 173 36.59 -21.51 23.93
N VAL A 174 35.73 -22.34 24.53
CA VAL A 174 34.58 -21.85 25.32
C VAL A 174 35.08 -21.07 26.54
N ASP A 175 36.10 -21.57 27.22
CA ASP A 175 36.72 -20.87 28.35
C ASP A 175 37.31 -19.52 27.94
N LYS A 176 37.99 -19.46 26.79
CA LYS A 176 38.52 -18.21 26.25
C LYS A 176 37.41 -17.22 25.91
N PHE A 177 36.36 -17.66 25.22
CA PHE A 177 35.20 -16.81 24.90
C PHE A 177 34.54 -16.26 26.17
N LEU A 178 34.32 -17.10 27.18
CA LEU A 178 33.74 -16.67 28.45
C LEU A 178 34.67 -15.74 29.24
N SER A 179 35.99 -15.91 29.12
CA SER A 179 36.96 -14.95 29.64
C SER A 179 36.79 -13.60 28.97
N ASP A 180 36.74 -13.55 27.64
CA ASP A 180 36.58 -12.31 26.88
C ASP A 180 35.25 -11.60 27.23
N VAL A 181 34.16 -12.37 27.43
CA VAL A 181 32.85 -11.86 27.88
C VAL A 181 32.96 -11.23 29.29
N ARG A 182 33.62 -11.91 30.22
CA ARG A 182 33.81 -11.41 31.59
C ARG A 182 34.72 -10.19 31.61
N ASP A 183 35.82 -10.21 30.88
CA ASP A 183 36.75 -9.08 30.76
C ASP A 183 36.05 -7.83 30.22
N PHE A 184 35.21 -7.99 29.18
CA PHE A 184 34.35 -6.92 28.70
C PHE A 184 33.40 -6.41 29.78
N THR A 185 32.70 -7.32 30.47
CA THR A 185 31.69 -6.94 31.49
C THR A 185 32.34 -6.23 32.68
N VAL A 186 33.50 -6.70 33.15
CA VAL A 186 34.31 -6.06 34.19
C VAL A 186 34.75 -4.66 33.73
N SER A 187 35.20 -4.52 32.48
CA SER A 187 35.70 -3.23 31.96
C SER A 187 34.65 -2.10 31.93
N VAL A 188 33.36 -2.45 31.84
CA VAL A 188 32.26 -1.47 31.73
C VAL A 188 31.42 -1.31 32.98
N SER A 189 31.36 -2.33 33.84
CA SER A 189 30.56 -2.30 35.07
C SER A 189 31.38 -2.01 36.34
N GLY A 190 32.70 -2.25 36.30
CA GLY A 190 33.60 -2.13 37.46
C GLY A 190 33.38 -3.18 38.56
N ASP A 191 32.51 -4.17 38.34
CA ASP A 191 32.30 -5.29 39.25
C ASP A 191 33.37 -6.37 39.00
N THR A 192 33.77 -7.07 40.05
CA THR A 192 34.83 -8.09 40.04
C THR A 192 34.40 -9.43 39.46
N ASN A 193 33.08 -9.72 39.36
CA ASN A 193 32.60 -10.89 38.62
C ASN A 193 31.13 -10.78 38.14
N PRO A 194 30.79 -9.80 37.28
CA PRO A 194 29.46 -9.66 36.72
C PRO A 194 29.29 -10.55 35.49
N ASP A 195 28.35 -11.49 35.54
CA ASP A 195 27.87 -12.13 34.31
C ASP A 195 27.09 -11.10 33.45
N PRO A 196 27.09 -11.25 32.11
CA PRO A 196 26.36 -10.35 31.24
C PRO A 196 24.84 -10.46 31.49
N VAL A 197 24.13 -9.35 31.23
CA VAL A 197 22.68 -9.26 31.40
C VAL A 197 21.95 -10.06 30.32
N GLY A 198 22.54 -10.14 29.13
CA GLY A 198 22.03 -10.97 28.04
C GLY A 198 23.05 -11.17 26.92
N ILE A 199 22.84 -12.22 26.13
CA ILE A 199 23.66 -12.57 24.98
C ILE A 199 22.75 -12.93 23.80
N ILE A 200 23.05 -12.37 22.61
CA ILE A 200 22.45 -12.81 21.35
C ILE A 200 23.52 -13.45 20.47
N VAL A 201 23.37 -14.74 20.14
CA VAL A 201 24.36 -15.51 19.38
C VAL A 201 23.95 -15.68 17.91
N PHE A 202 24.92 -15.55 17.00
CA PHE A 202 24.76 -15.81 15.57
C PHE A 202 25.82 -16.82 15.12
N GLY A 203 25.41 -18.05 14.82
CA GLY A 203 26.26 -19.17 14.39
C GLY A 203 26.51 -19.19 12.89
N THR A 204 27.69 -19.64 12.48
CA THR A 204 28.03 -19.83 11.06
C THR A 204 27.52 -21.17 10.53
N ARG A 205 27.24 -21.27 9.22
CA ARG A 205 26.88 -22.53 8.55
C ARG A 205 28.00 -23.59 8.54
N CYS A 206 29.22 -23.20 8.89
CA CYS A 206 30.41 -24.01 8.68
C CYS A 206 30.53 -25.18 9.67
N ARG A 207 29.96 -25.07 10.88
CA ARG A 207 30.05 -26.10 11.92
C ARG A 207 28.82 -26.15 12.83
N ASN A 208 28.61 -27.30 13.45
CA ASN A 208 27.54 -27.51 14.43
C ASN A 208 27.94 -26.90 15.79
N ILE A 209 27.39 -25.73 16.13
CA ILE A 209 27.70 -25.05 17.40
C ILE A 209 26.93 -25.60 18.60
N LYS A 210 26.01 -26.56 18.43
CA LYS A 210 25.16 -27.07 19.54
C LYS A 210 25.97 -27.54 20.76
N PRO A 211 27.08 -28.28 20.61
CA PRO A 211 27.88 -28.70 21.77
C PRO A 211 28.61 -27.52 22.44
N ILE A 212 28.98 -26.48 21.66
CA ILE A 212 29.55 -25.23 22.19
C ILE A 212 28.52 -24.51 23.07
N LEU A 213 27.27 -24.42 22.60
CA LEU A 213 26.17 -23.80 23.36
C LEU A 213 25.87 -24.57 24.66
N ALA A 214 25.88 -25.91 24.61
CA ALA A 214 25.69 -26.74 25.80
C ALA A 214 26.80 -26.54 26.84
N GLU A 215 28.05 -26.36 26.39
CA GLU A 215 29.15 -26.07 27.30
C GLU A 215 29.05 -24.66 27.90
N ILE A 216 28.68 -23.65 27.09
CA ILE A 216 28.43 -22.28 27.57
C ILE A 216 27.34 -22.28 28.66
N ASP A 217 26.24 -23.01 28.45
CA ASP A 217 25.11 -23.11 29.39
C ASP A 217 25.54 -23.63 30.78
N THR A 218 26.58 -24.47 30.86
CA THR A 218 27.11 -24.93 32.16
C THR A 218 28.00 -23.93 32.90
N LYS A 219 28.59 -22.98 32.18
CA LYS A 219 29.63 -22.09 32.70
C LYS A 219 29.14 -20.65 32.89
N ILE A 220 27.99 -20.30 32.30
CA ILE A 220 27.36 -18.98 32.42
C ILE A 220 26.25 -18.99 33.49
N SER A 221 25.96 -17.83 34.09
CA SER A 221 24.88 -17.72 35.08
C SER A 221 23.50 -18.01 34.48
N ARG A 222 22.65 -18.67 35.28
CA ARG A 222 21.23 -18.92 34.96
C ARG A 222 20.40 -17.65 34.83
N ASP A 223 20.89 -16.53 35.37
CA ASP A 223 20.23 -15.23 35.26
C ASP A 223 20.57 -14.52 33.93
N THR A 224 21.58 -15.00 33.19
CA THR A 224 21.91 -14.49 31.86
C THR A 224 20.94 -15.05 30.83
N ALA A 225 20.15 -14.18 30.19
CA ALA A 225 19.34 -14.58 29.05
C ALA A 225 20.20 -14.81 27.81
N MET A 226 20.07 -15.97 27.16
CA MET A 226 20.74 -16.26 25.90
C MET A 226 19.73 -16.67 24.83
N VAL A 227 19.78 -16.00 23.68
CA VAL A 227 18.95 -16.29 22.49
C VAL A 227 19.81 -16.18 21.24
N GLY A 228 19.34 -16.67 20.10
CA GLY A 228 20.12 -16.54 18.87
C GLY A 228 19.68 -17.48 17.77
N ASP A 229 20.45 -17.43 16.68
CA ASP A 229 20.35 -18.36 15.57
C ASP A 229 21.64 -19.18 15.50
N ALA A 230 21.51 -20.50 15.57
CA ALA A 230 22.65 -21.40 15.61
C ALA A 230 23.20 -21.76 14.22
N TYR A 231 22.52 -21.42 13.12
CA TYR A 231 22.91 -21.88 11.79
C TYR A 231 22.59 -20.86 10.70
N ASN A 232 23.48 -19.91 10.45
CA ASN A 232 23.25 -18.88 9.44
C ASN A 232 24.50 -18.33 8.76
N SER A 233 24.30 -17.47 7.74
CA SER A 233 25.34 -16.63 7.15
C SER A 233 25.17 -15.22 7.69
N PHE A 234 26.22 -14.60 8.23
CA PHE A 234 26.13 -13.24 8.77
C PHE A 234 27.38 -12.40 8.51
N VAL A 235 27.22 -11.08 8.63
CA VAL A 235 28.27 -10.06 8.54
C VAL A 235 28.10 -9.11 9.73
N CYS A 236 29.19 -8.69 10.38
CA CYS A 236 29.14 -7.76 11.51
C CYS A 236 30.14 -6.59 11.36
N THR A 237 29.97 -5.55 12.16
CA THR A 237 30.75 -4.30 12.05
C THR A 237 32.17 -4.33 12.58
N ASP A 238 32.56 -5.38 13.31
CA ASP A 238 33.85 -5.44 14.00
C ASP A 238 35.02 -5.70 13.01
N PRO A 239 35.93 -4.72 12.81
CA PRO A 239 37.06 -4.87 11.89
C PRO A 239 38.04 -5.96 12.29
N SER A 240 38.13 -6.32 13.58
CA SER A 240 38.98 -7.41 14.08
C SER A 240 38.46 -8.78 13.64
N ILE A 241 37.14 -8.92 13.50
CA ILE A 241 36.48 -10.13 12.99
C ILE A 241 36.56 -10.17 11.46
N CYS A 242 36.45 -9.04 10.77
CA CYS A 242 36.61 -8.97 9.31
C CYS A 242 38.04 -9.23 8.81
N ASN A 243 39.06 -8.98 9.65
CA ASN A 243 40.48 -9.15 9.32
C ASN A 243 41.10 -10.39 10.01
N LEU A 244 40.29 -11.35 10.41
CA LEU A 244 40.77 -12.56 11.08
C LEU A 244 41.74 -13.33 10.17
N ASP A 245 42.87 -13.80 10.71
CA ASP A 245 43.78 -14.68 9.98
C ASP A 245 43.11 -16.05 9.79
N THR A 246 42.46 -16.23 8.65
CA THR A 246 41.74 -17.47 8.28
C THR A 246 42.67 -18.67 8.14
N ALA A 247 44.00 -18.48 8.12
CA ALA A 247 44.96 -19.59 8.15
C ALA A 247 45.14 -20.17 9.57
N ARG A 248 44.78 -19.41 10.62
CA ARG A 248 44.96 -19.80 12.03
C ARG A 248 43.65 -20.02 12.78
N TYR A 249 42.60 -19.27 12.42
CA TYR A 249 41.33 -19.26 13.14
C TYR A 249 40.15 -19.42 12.19
N THR A 250 39.14 -20.13 12.66
CA THR A 250 37.83 -20.27 12.02
C THR A 250 36.77 -19.64 12.92
N LEU A 251 35.85 -18.87 12.32
CA LEU A 251 34.77 -18.21 13.05
C LEU A 251 33.57 -19.16 13.16
N ASP A 252 33.25 -19.61 14.36
CA ASP A 252 32.12 -20.51 14.61
C ASP A 252 30.84 -19.72 14.89
N ALA A 253 30.94 -18.62 15.63
CA ALA A 253 29.80 -17.74 15.92
C ALA A 253 30.26 -16.34 16.34
N VAL A 254 29.32 -15.42 16.43
CA VAL A 254 29.49 -14.11 17.04
C VAL A 254 28.40 -13.87 18.09
N ALA A 255 28.79 -13.31 19.23
CA ALA A 255 27.91 -12.97 20.33
C ALA A 255 27.79 -11.45 20.49
N LEU A 256 26.56 -10.94 20.48
CA LEU A 256 26.23 -9.58 20.92
C LEU A 256 25.98 -9.62 22.43
N VAL A 257 26.89 -9.03 23.20
CA VAL A 257 26.93 -9.13 24.66
C VAL A 257 26.44 -7.82 25.29
N PHE A 258 25.50 -7.92 26.22
CA PHE A 258 24.91 -6.79 26.94
C PHE A 258 25.40 -6.77 28.40
N ALA A 259 26.15 -5.74 28.75
CA ALA A 259 26.78 -5.57 30.06
C ALA A 259 26.27 -4.29 30.75
N LYS A 260 26.19 -4.30 32.09
CA LYS A 260 25.72 -3.15 32.86
C LYS A 260 26.73 -1.99 32.82
N ASP A 261 26.26 -0.77 32.58
CA ASP A 261 27.09 0.42 32.55
C ASP A 261 27.24 1.02 33.96
N ILE A 262 28.49 1.15 34.44
CA ILE A 262 28.79 1.76 35.74
C ILE A 262 28.31 3.22 35.86
N GLN A 263 28.18 3.93 34.73
CA GLN A 263 27.83 5.34 34.69
C GLN A 263 26.31 5.62 34.75
N GLN A 264 25.46 4.59 34.60
CA GLN A 264 24.00 4.74 34.55
C GLN A 264 23.31 3.68 35.43
N ASN A 265 23.21 3.95 36.74
CA ASN A 265 22.63 3.03 37.74
C ASN A 265 21.13 3.22 38.01
N GLU A 266 20.44 4.15 37.34
CA GLU A 266 19.04 4.48 37.67
C GLU A 266 17.99 3.53 37.05
N VAL A 267 18.35 2.73 36.05
CA VAL A 267 17.40 1.85 35.33
C VAL A 267 17.91 0.40 35.31
N GLU A 268 17.13 -0.53 35.87
CA GLU A 268 17.39 -1.97 35.80
C GLU A 268 16.74 -2.55 34.53
N ILE A 269 17.54 -3.14 33.64
CA ILE A 269 17.06 -3.84 32.44
C ILE A 269 17.15 -5.35 32.67
N LYS A 270 16.05 -6.07 32.40
CA LYS A 270 15.98 -7.53 32.43
C LYS A 270 15.55 -8.05 31.07
N PHE A 271 16.21 -9.10 30.60
CA PHE A 271 15.80 -9.84 29.41
C PHE A 271 14.89 -11.00 29.83
N HIS A 272 13.79 -11.17 29.12
CA HIS A 272 12.85 -12.26 29.32
C HIS A 272 12.77 -13.10 28.05
N VAL A 273 12.90 -14.41 28.18
CA VAL A 273 12.86 -15.36 27.07
C VAL A 273 11.61 -16.21 27.17
N GLY A 274 10.85 -16.26 26.08
CA GLY A 274 9.73 -17.19 25.87
C GLY A 274 10.08 -18.11 24.71
N ILE A 275 9.75 -19.40 24.85
CA ILE A 275 9.94 -20.40 23.80
C ILE A 275 8.56 -20.91 23.43
N SER A 276 8.23 -20.84 22.14
CA SER A 276 7.07 -21.52 21.58
C SER A 276 7.56 -22.73 20.79
N SER A 277 7.10 -23.92 21.19
CA SER A 277 7.45 -25.18 20.55
C SER A 277 6.19 -25.76 19.92
N GLY A 278 6.29 -26.16 18.65
CA GLY A 278 5.19 -26.78 17.91
C GLY A 278 5.37 -28.28 17.70
N ILE A 279 6.19 -28.96 18.50
CA ILE A 279 6.45 -30.41 18.36
C ILE A 279 5.98 -31.20 19.57
N ILE A 280 5.34 -32.34 19.33
CA ILE A 280 4.86 -33.28 20.37
C ILE A 280 5.56 -34.63 20.20
N PRO A 281 6.04 -35.26 21.28
CA PRO A 281 6.51 -36.64 21.24
C PRO A 281 5.37 -37.60 20.90
N THR A 282 5.61 -38.54 19.99
CA THR A 282 4.62 -39.52 19.54
C THR A 282 5.26 -40.90 19.44
N GLY A 283 4.52 -41.92 19.87
CA GLY A 283 5.00 -43.31 19.82
C GLY A 283 5.96 -43.70 20.96
N PRO A 284 6.45 -44.95 20.93
CA PRO A 284 7.29 -45.51 21.99
C PRO A 284 8.73 -44.98 21.92
N LYS A 285 9.48 -45.21 23.00
CA LYS A 285 10.93 -45.00 23.03
C LYS A 285 11.61 -45.97 22.06
N LEU A 286 12.52 -45.44 21.25
CA LEU A 286 13.24 -46.19 20.23
C LEU A 286 14.75 -46.24 20.53
N GLU A 287 15.39 -47.32 20.10
CA GLU A 287 16.84 -47.52 20.10
C GLU A 287 17.34 -47.60 18.66
N ILE A 288 18.44 -46.90 18.36
CA ILE A 288 19.07 -46.92 17.05
C ILE A 288 19.98 -48.15 16.93
N ILE A 289 19.60 -49.10 16.08
CA ILE A 289 20.31 -50.37 15.88
C ILE A 289 21.48 -50.20 14.91
N ASP A 290 21.30 -49.39 13.87
CA ASP A 290 22.31 -49.18 12.83
C ASP A 290 22.19 -47.80 12.18
N VAL A 291 23.33 -47.30 11.69
CA VAL A 291 23.46 -45.98 11.07
C VAL A 291 24.32 -46.08 9.82
N SER A 292 23.80 -45.62 8.69
CA SER A 292 24.57 -45.42 7.46
C SER A 292 24.55 -43.93 7.10
N GLU A 293 25.70 -43.33 6.80
CA GLU A 293 25.80 -41.90 6.49
C GLU A 293 26.12 -41.67 5.00
N GLU A 294 25.53 -40.63 4.40
CA GLU A 294 25.86 -40.20 3.05
C GLU A 294 27.28 -39.62 2.98
N TYR A 295 27.93 -39.74 1.81
CA TYR A 295 29.18 -39.05 1.55
C TYR A 295 28.98 -37.52 1.64
N GLY A 296 29.48 -36.91 2.72
CA GLY A 296 29.31 -35.48 3.01
C GLY A 296 28.39 -35.15 4.19
N GLY A 297 27.81 -36.15 4.88
CA GLY A 297 27.16 -35.99 6.19
C GLY A 297 25.85 -35.20 6.20
N ARG A 298 25.18 -35.04 5.04
CA ARG A 298 23.90 -34.33 4.93
C ARG A 298 22.71 -35.16 5.39
N HIS A 299 22.75 -36.46 5.14
CA HIS A 299 21.70 -37.41 5.52
C HIS A 299 22.27 -38.63 6.23
N SER A 300 21.48 -39.17 7.15
CA SER A 300 21.74 -40.43 7.82
C SER A 300 20.54 -41.36 7.62
N TRP A 301 20.81 -42.60 7.25
CA TRP A 301 19.87 -43.70 7.24
C TRP A 301 19.94 -44.38 8.59
N LEU A 302 18.80 -44.51 9.26
CA LEU A 302 18.70 -45.09 10.60
C LEU A 302 17.80 -46.32 10.60
N LEU A 303 18.32 -47.40 11.18
CA LEU A 303 17.53 -48.58 11.53
C LEU A 303 17.21 -48.52 13.01
N VAL A 304 15.92 -48.60 13.37
CA VAL A 304 15.46 -48.41 14.75
C VAL A 304 14.64 -49.60 15.26
N ARG A 305 14.63 -49.78 16.59
CA ARG A 305 13.86 -50.79 17.33
C ARG A 305 13.04 -50.11 18.42
N ALA A 306 11.87 -50.65 18.75
CA ALA A 306 11.21 -50.32 20.02
C ALA A 306 11.87 -51.12 21.16
N ASP A 307 11.92 -50.53 22.36
CA ASP A 307 12.56 -51.15 23.55
C ASP A 307 12.00 -52.56 23.87
N ASP A 308 10.75 -52.85 23.49
CA ASP A 308 10.04 -54.12 23.78
C ASP A 308 9.97 -55.11 22.59
N GLU A 309 10.60 -54.80 21.45
CA GLU A 309 10.52 -55.63 20.24
C GLU A 309 11.88 -56.24 19.84
N PHE A 310 11.87 -57.49 19.36
CA PHE A 310 13.09 -58.18 18.93
C PHE A 310 13.54 -57.79 17.50
N MET A 311 12.60 -57.37 16.65
CA MET A 311 12.83 -57.09 15.24
C MET A 311 12.90 -55.58 14.96
N PRO A 312 13.70 -55.12 13.97
CA PRO A 312 13.71 -53.73 13.53
C PRO A 312 12.34 -53.29 13.01
N LEU A 313 12.01 -52.04 13.26
CA LEU A 313 10.75 -51.46 12.84
C LEU A 313 10.76 -51.15 11.34
N TYR A 314 9.62 -51.34 10.68
CA TYR A 314 9.42 -50.94 9.29
C TYR A 314 9.09 -49.45 9.24
N ALA A 315 10.05 -48.63 8.80
CA ALA A 315 9.88 -47.17 8.68
C ALA A 315 8.63 -46.79 7.87
N LEU A 316 8.33 -47.56 6.80
CA LEU A 316 7.12 -47.41 5.99
C LEU A 316 5.84 -47.48 6.83
N ASN A 317 5.66 -48.58 7.57
CA ASN A 317 4.45 -48.85 8.35
C ASN A 317 4.26 -47.81 9.46
N ILE A 318 5.34 -47.37 10.09
CA ILE A 318 5.29 -46.35 11.14
C ILE A 318 4.88 -45.01 10.56
N ILE A 319 5.54 -44.56 9.48
CA ILE A 319 5.20 -43.27 8.88
C ILE A 319 3.76 -43.29 8.38
N GLU A 320 3.28 -44.37 7.76
CA GLU A 320 1.88 -44.50 7.32
C GLU A 320 0.88 -44.53 8.49
N SER A 321 1.21 -45.24 9.58
CA SER A 321 0.38 -45.27 10.78
C SER A 321 0.32 -43.90 11.46
N LEU A 322 1.43 -43.17 11.50
CA LEU A 322 1.46 -41.80 12.00
C LEU A 322 0.70 -40.85 11.08
N SER A 323 0.78 -41.06 9.77
CA SER A 323 0.04 -40.26 8.77
C SER A 323 -1.47 -40.40 8.91
N SER A 324 -1.97 -41.53 9.40
CA SER A 324 -3.40 -41.74 9.65
C SER A 324 -3.86 -41.27 11.03
N LEU A 325 -2.93 -41.09 11.98
CA LEU A 325 -3.20 -40.64 13.35
C LEU A 325 -3.10 -39.11 13.51
N ILE A 326 -2.27 -38.44 12.71
CA ILE A 326 -2.08 -37.00 12.78
C ILE A 326 -3.22 -36.31 12.02
N GLU A 327 -4.00 -35.50 12.72
CA GLU A 327 -5.15 -34.78 12.15
C GLU A 327 -4.72 -33.59 11.27
N ASP A 328 -3.52 -33.05 11.49
CA ASP A 328 -2.96 -31.94 10.72
C ASP A 328 -2.67 -32.32 9.26
N LYS A 329 -3.19 -31.52 8.32
CA LYS A 329 -2.99 -31.74 6.87
C LYS A 329 -1.54 -31.56 6.41
N LEU A 330 -0.73 -30.83 7.17
CA LEU A 330 0.67 -30.55 6.89
C LEU A 330 1.46 -30.71 8.19
N TYR A 331 2.20 -31.80 8.32
CA TYR A 331 3.08 -32.04 9.47
C TYR A 331 4.50 -32.43 9.03
N TYR A 332 5.47 -32.10 9.87
CA TYR A 332 6.84 -32.57 9.78
C TYR A 332 7.10 -33.60 10.86
N LEU A 333 7.81 -34.66 10.50
CA LEU A 333 8.29 -35.67 11.43
C LEU A 333 9.73 -35.38 11.84
N TYR A 334 10.02 -35.56 13.12
CA TYR A 334 11.35 -35.40 13.68
C TYR A 334 11.72 -36.61 14.52
N LEU A 335 13.00 -36.94 14.53
CA LEU A 335 13.61 -37.87 15.47
C LEU A 335 14.35 -37.05 16.53
N GLY A 336 13.86 -37.08 17.77
CA GLY A 336 14.52 -36.46 18.91
C GLY A 336 15.46 -37.45 19.57
N VAL A 337 16.75 -37.32 19.31
CA VAL A 337 17.82 -38.18 19.85
C VAL A 337 18.32 -37.58 21.16
N ARG A 338 18.26 -38.35 22.25
CA ARG A 338 18.82 -37.93 23.54
C ARG A 338 20.32 -38.14 23.50
N LYS A 339 21.08 -37.06 23.71
CA LYS A 339 22.54 -37.07 23.81
C LYS A 339 22.93 -36.79 25.24
N GLU A 340 23.92 -37.54 25.72
CA GLU A 340 24.63 -37.24 26.96
C GLU A 340 25.97 -36.62 26.60
N PHE A 341 26.16 -35.38 27.02
CA PHE A 341 27.45 -34.74 26.96
C PHE A 341 28.09 -34.82 28.33
N LEU A 342 29.22 -35.52 28.41
CA LEU A 342 30.10 -35.50 29.58
C LEU A 342 31.00 -34.27 29.45
N PRO A 343 30.84 -33.23 30.30
CA PRO A 343 31.76 -32.12 30.32
C PRO A 343 33.16 -32.65 30.61
N GLN A 344 34.16 -32.26 29.82
CA GLN A 344 35.53 -32.78 29.99
C GLN A 344 36.13 -32.42 31.37
N ASN A 345 35.56 -31.43 32.07
CA ASN A 345 35.94 -31.02 33.42
C ASN A 345 35.36 -31.92 34.55
N GLY A 346 34.73 -33.06 34.21
CA GLY A 346 34.17 -33.99 35.21
C GLY A 346 32.88 -33.49 35.88
N GLY A 347 32.20 -32.52 35.28
CA GLY A 347 30.87 -32.07 35.70
C GLY A 347 29.79 -33.14 35.49
N PRO A 348 28.59 -32.97 36.06
CA PRO A 348 27.49 -33.89 35.83
C PRO A 348 27.16 -33.98 34.32
N PRO A 349 26.86 -35.19 33.80
CA PRO A 349 26.49 -35.36 32.40
C PRO A 349 25.25 -34.53 32.07
N ILE A 350 25.34 -33.74 31.02
CA ILE A 350 24.24 -32.92 30.52
C ILE A 350 23.48 -33.74 29.51
N THR A 351 22.18 -33.91 29.75
CA THR A 351 21.28 -34.50 28.76
C THR A 351 20.64 -33.40 27.94
N TYR A 352 20.75 -33.48 26.62
CA TYR A 352 20.00 -32.63 25.70
C TYR A 352 19.37 -33.47 24.59
N THR A 353 18.27 -32.96 24.01
CA THR A 353 17.60 -33.61 22.89
C THR A 353 17.98 -32.89 21.60
N LYS A 354 18.54 -33.65 20.65
CA LYS A 354 18.85 -33.18 19.31
C LYS A 354 17.77 -33.66 18.36
N PHE A 355 17.06 -32.72 17.74
CA PHE A 355 16.03 -33.03 16.76
C PHE A 355 16.61 -33.11 15.34
N HIS A 356 16.28 -34.20 14.66
CA HIS A 356 16.63 -34.48 13.26
C HIS A 356 15.36 -34.62 12.44
N ARG A 357 15.17 -33.80 11.39
CA ARG A 357 13.99 -33.90 10.53
C ARG A 357 14.04 -35.20 9.73
N ILE A 358 12.95 -35.96 9.72
CA ILE A 358 12.78 -37.10 8.82
C ILE A 358 12.41 -36.56 7.44
N VAL A 359 13.23 -36.86 6.45
CA VAL A 359 13.10 -36.35 5.07
C VAL A 359 12.64 -37.45 4.10
N GLY A 360 12.77 -38.72 4.48
CA GLY A 360 12.40 -39.82 3.60
C GLY A 360 12.44 -41.17 4.30
N ARG A 361 12.23 -42.21 3.51
CA ARG A 361 12.18 -43.61 3.95
C ARG A 361 12.63 -44.55 2.84
N GLU A 362 13.30 -45.63 3.22
CA GLU A 362 13.69 -46.71 2.31
C GLU A 362 13.59 -48.07 3.02
N PHE A 363 12.55 -48.84 2.71
CA PHE A 363 12.22 -50.11 3.39
C PHE A 363 12.17 -49.99 4.93
N HIS A 364 13.19 -50.48 5.63
CA HIS A 364 13.33 -50.45 7.09
C HIS A 364 14.04 -49.18 7.61
N TRP A 365 14.60 -48.36 6.72
CA TRP A 365 15.44 -47.23 7.10
C TRP A 365 14.67 -45.92 7.11
N PHE A 366 14.82 -45.16 8.20
CA PHE A 366 14.45 -43.75 8.27
C PHE A 366 15.56 -42.91 7.66
N ILE A 367 15.23 -42.00 6.74
CA ILE A 367 16.19 -41.04 6.20
C ILE A 367 16.00 -39.74 6.97
N VAL A 368 17.01 -39.32 7.72
CA VAL A 368 16.99 -38.08 8.51
C VAL A 368 18.04 -37.10 8.05
N ARG A 369 17.79 -35.81 8.29
CA ARG A 369 18.73 -34.73 7.98
C ARG A 369 19.76 -34.54 9.10
N GLY A 370 21.02 -34.44 8.72
CA GLY A 370 22.18 -34.21 9.58
C GLY A 370 22.82 -35.49 10.12
N SER A 371 24.08 -35.38 10.52
CA SER A 371 24.94 -36.43 11.08
C SER A 371 25.02 -36.37 12.61
N ASP A 372 25.89 -37.19 13.20
CA ASP A 372 26.10 -37.30 14.67
C ASP A 372 24.91 -37.99 15.37
N ILE A 373 24.59 -39.18 14.85
CA ILE A 373 23.66 -40.15 15.42
C ILE A 373 24.42 -41.47 15.52
N ASN A 374 24.42 -42.10 16.69
CA ASN A 374 25.21 -43.29 16.95
C ASN A 374 24.30 -44.49 17.21
N ARG A 375 24.81 -45.67 16.89
CA ARG A 375 24.21 -46.93 17.32
C ARG A 375 24.13 -46.98 18.85
N GLY A 376 22.98 -47.37 19.38
CA GLY A 376 22.67 -47.40 20.81
C GLY A 376 22.08 -46.10 21.36
N ASP A 377 22.01 -45.03 20.56
CA ASP A 377 21.32 -43.81 20.99
C ASP A 377 19.82 -44.08 21.20
N SER A 378 19.26 -43.49 22.26
CA SER A 378 17.82 -43.50 22.51
C SER A 378 17.15 -42.30 21.84
N CYS A 379 16.03 -42.55 21.17
CA CYS A 379 15.26 -41.52 20.49
C CYS A 379 13.75 -41.67 20.67
N PHE A 380 13.03 -40.59 20.39
CA PHE A 380 11.58 -40.56 20.28
C PHE A 380 11.21 -39.93 18.94
N LEU A 381 10.09 -40.36 18.37
CA LEU A 381 9.48 -39.67 17.24
C LEU A 381 8.72 -38.46 17.75
N TYR A 382 8.73 -37.38 16.98
CA TYR A 382 7.96 -36.18 17.20
C TYR A 382 7.27 -35.80 15.90
N HIS A 383 6.08 -35.24 15.99
CA HIS A 383 5.47 -34.53 14.86
C HIS A 383 5.25 -33.07 15.21
N SER A 384 5.25 -32.23 14.18
CA SER A 384 4.73 -30.87 14.35
C SER A 384 3.22 -30.91 14.54
N ASP A 385 2.72 -30.05 15.40
CA ASP A 385 1.31 -29.95 15.77
C ASP A 385 0.91 -28.47 15.90
N VAL A 386 -0.08 -28.06 15.11
CA VAL A 386 -0.53 -26.67 15.02
C VAL A 386 -1.19 -26.22 16.32
N GLU A 387 -2.00 -27.07 16.95
CA GLU A 387 -2.68 -26.74 18.21
C GLU A 387 -1.67 -26.52 19.35
N THR A 388 -0.67 -27.38 19.46
CA THR A 388 0.42 -27.25 20.43
C THR A 388 1.23 -25.99 20.18
N ALA A 389 1.55 -25.68 18.93
CA ALA A 389 2.23 -24.42 18.61
C ALA A 389 1.40 -23.20 19.07
N ASN A 390 0.08 -23.23 18.87
CA ASN A 390 -0.83 -22.18 19.31
C ASN A 390 -0.93 -22.08 20.83
N ASP A 391 -1.04 -23.20 21.54
CA ASP A 391 -1.10 -23.23 23.00
C ASP A 391 0.18 -22.72 23.64
N TRP A 392 1.34 -23.09 23.08
CA TRP A 392 2.62 -22.57 23.54
C TRP A 392 2.78 -21.09 23.23
N ASN A 393 2.30 -20.61 22.07
CA ASN A 393 2.23 -19.18 21.77
C ASN A 393 1.36 -18.43 22.79
N ASN A 394 0.18 -18.96 23.14
CA ASN A 394 -0.71 -18.38 24.15
C ASN A 394 -0.02 -18.33 25.53
N ASN A 395 0.73 -19.36 25.90
CA ASN A 395 1.50 -19.37 27.14
C ASN A 395 2.61 -18.30 27.16
N VAL A 396 3.32 -18.11 26.04
CA VAL A 396 4.32 -17.03 25.89
C VAL A 396 3.64 -15.67 26.00
N ASP A 397 2.51 -15.48 25.32
CA ASP A 397 1.72 -14.24 25.37
C ASP A 397 1.22 -13.94 26.79
N HIS A 398 0.62 -14.92 27.48
CA HIS A 398 0.22 -14.77 28.88
C HIS A 398 1.40 -14.42 29.79
N ARG A 399 2.55 -15.08 29.62
CA ARG A 399 3.76 -14.79 30.40
C ARG A 399 4.23 -13.36 30.15
N PHE A 400 4.27 -12.90 28.91
CA PHE A 400 4.68 -11.52 28.60
C PHE A 400 3.65 -10.47 29.04
N ASN A 401 2.35 -10.75 28.90
CA ASN A 401 1.28 -9.86 29.39
C ASN A 401 1.29 -9.74 30.92
N SER A 402 1.63 -10.82 31.64
CA SER A 402 1.80 -10.76 33.11
C SER A 402 2.94 -9.83 33.56
N LEU A 403 3.90 -9.51 32.68
CA LEU A 403 4.96 -8.53 32.94
C LEU A 403 4.48 -7.08 32.72
N ILE A 404 3.39 -6.88 31.97
CA ILE A 404 2.82 -5.56 31.65
C ILE A 404 1.80 -5.13 32.72
N GLU A 405 1.11 -6.08 33.36
CA GLU A 405 0.19 -5.80 34.47
C GLU A 405 0.95 -5.41 35.74
N GLN A 406 1.01 -4.12 36.05
CA GLN A 406 1.30 -3.68 37.42
C GLN A 406 0.15 -4.12 38.35
N PRO A 407 0.44 -4.58 39.59
CA PRO A 407 -0.61 -4.84 40.57
C PRO A 407 -1.41 -3.56 40.84
N PRO A 408 -2.69 -3.68 41.25
CA PRO A 408 -3.59 -2.53 41.36
C PRO A 408 -3.00 -1.48 42.29
N ARG A 409 -3.00 -0.23 41.82
CA ARG A 409 -2.65 0.97 42.59
C ARG A 409 -3.28 0.88 43.99
N ARG A 410 -2.48 0.52 45.00
CA ARG A 410 -2.84 0.77 46.39
C ARG A 410 -2.93 2.29 46.53
N ALA A 411 -4.15 2.77 46.77
CA ALA A 411 -4.40 4.14 47.19
C ALA A 411 -3.43 4.55 48.32
N PRO A 412 -3.04 5.83 48.44
CA PRO A 412 -2.10 6.25 49.46
C PRO A 412 -2.70 5.96 50.83
N ARG A 413 -2.14 4.96 51.54
CA ARG A 413 -2.42 4.77 52.96
C ARG A 413 -1.90 6.00 53.68
N ARG A 414 -2.85 6.82 54.19
CA ARG A 414 -2.60 7.78 55.26
C ARG A 414 -1.84 7.06 56.37
N LEU A 415 -0.62 7.49 56.64
CA LEU A 415 0.04 7.28 57.92
C LEU A 415 -0.76 8.05 58.97
N ILE A 416 -1.67 7.36 59.63
CA ILE A 416 -2.17 7.75 60.95
C ILE A 416 -1.27 6.99 61.93
N SER A 417 -0.21 7.65 62.40
CA SER A 417 0.41 7.26 63.66
C SER A 417 -0.42 7.88 64.78
N SER A 418 -1.11 7.02 65.52
CA SER A 418 -1.66 7.34 66.83
C SER A 418 -0.50 7.62 67.79
N ASP A 419 -0.38 8.85 68.27
CA ASP A 419 0.10 9.08 69.62
C ASP A 419 -0.69 10.25 70.24
N GLN A 420 -1.39 9.90 71.32
CA GLN A 420 -2.03 10.84 72.23
C GLN A 420 -0.93 11.52 73.06
N THR A 421 -1.00 12.84 73.23
CA THR A 421 -1.21 13.49 74.54
C THR A 421 -0.97 15.02 74.49
N HIS A 422 -1.92 15.73 75.11
CA HIS A 422 -1.82 17.02 75.82
C HIS A 422 -1.37 18.34 75.14
N ARG A 423 -2.28 19.34 75.28
CA ARG A 423 -2.10 20.78 75.68
C ARG A 423 -1.01 21.58 74.95
N GLU A 424 -1.24 22.78 74.41
CA GLU A 424 -1.92 23.94 74.97
C GLU A 424 -1.99 25.10 73.92
N LYS A 425 -2.97 26.00 74.11
CA LYS A 425 -3.08 27.45 73.76
C LYS A 425 -1.91 28.06 72.95
N THR A 426 -2.09 28.99 71.99
CA THR A 426 -2.65 30.34 72.20
C THR A 426 -2.69 31.14 70.87
N LYS A 427 -3.60 32.11 70.82
CA LYS A 427 -3.92 33.10 69.79
C LYS A 427 -2.77 34.07 69.38
N LYS A 428 -2.88 34.52 68.12
CA LYS A 428 -2.65 35.88 67.56
C LYS A 428 -1.33 36.61 67.88
N LYS A 429 -0.62 37.01 66.82
CA LYS A 429 -0.18 38.41 66.66
C LYS A 429 0.14 38.75 65.19
N THR A 430 -0.45 39.84 64.74
CA THR A 430 -0.21 40.52 63.47
C THR A 430 0.57 41.79 63.77
N THR A 431 1.72 42.03 63.12
CA THR A 431 2.33 43.37 62.87
C THR A 431 3.43 43.20 61.80
N MET A 432 3.26 43.65 60.54
CA MET A 432 3.67 44.97 59.99
C MET A 432 5.15 45.29 60.30
N GLN A 433 6.10 45.32 59.36
CA GLN A 433 6.39 46.31 58.29
C GLN A 433 7.82 45.96 57.78
N ARG A 434 8.37 46.30 56.60
CA ARG A 434 7.98 47.00 55.37
C ARG A 434 9.25 46.94 54.47
N GLY A 435 9.11 46.68 53.18
CA GLY A 435 10.24 46.71 52.24
C GLY A 435 9.79 46.44 50.80
N ASN A 436 9.31 47.49 50.15
CA ASN A 436 8.81 47.50 48.77
C ASN A 436 9.90 47.22 47.74
N SER A 437 9.59 46.36 46.75
CA SER A 437 9.88 46.64 45.32
C SER A 437 9.04 45.75 44.38
N GLU A 438 7.71 45.88 44.45
CA GLU A 438 6.85 45.62 43.29
C GLU A 438 6.97 46.78 42.31
N LYS A 439 7.48 46.52 41.10
CA LYS A 439 7.13 47.14 39.80
C LYS A 439 8.23 46.85 38.75
N SER A 440 8.28 45.63 38.22
CA SER A 440 8.88 45.43 36.87
C SER A 440 8.51 44.11 36.17
N LYS A 441 7.90 43.13 36.85
CA LYS A 441 7.63 41.80 36.28
C LYS A 441 6.29 41.60 35.57
N LYS A 442 5.41 42.60 35.50
CA LYS A 442 4.05 42.43 34.91
C LYS A 442 3.89 43.00 33.49
N THR A 443 4.91 43.68 32.97
CA THR A 443 4.86 44.34 31.66
C THR A 443 5.54 43.55 30.54
N THR A 444 6.39 42.57 30.86
CA THR A 444 7.07 41.70 29.88
C THR A 444 6.22 40.49 29.46
N ASP A 445 5.38 39.94 30.35
CA ASP A 445 4.49 38.81 30.01
C ASP A 445 3.38 39.19 29.01
N MET A 446 3.00 40.47 28.93
CA MET A 446 2.06 40.97 27.91
C MET A 446 2.73 41.24 26.56
N ALA A 447 4.06 41.42 26.50
CA ALA A 447 4.76 41.72 25.25
C ALA A 447 5.11 40.45 24.45
N ASP A 448 5.39 39.33 25.13
CA ASP A 448 5.78 38.07 24.48
C ASP A 448 4.59 37.23 23.99
N ALA A 449 3.43 37.32 24.66
CA ALA A 449 2.16 36.82 24.11
C ALA A 449 1.72 37.61 22.85
N VAL A 450 2.20 38.85 22.70
CA VAL A 450 1.87 39.74 21.58
C VAL A 450 2.65 39.40 20.32
N PHE A 451 3.85 38.80 20.36
CA PHE A 451 4.66 38.60 19.14
C PHE A 451 4.13 37.50 18.18
N ILE A 452 3.63 36.37 18.69
CA ILE A 452 2.93 35.36 17.86
C ILE A 452 1.51 35.81 17.52
N ALA A 453 0.88 36.60 18.41
CA ALA A 453 -0.39 37.26 18.12
C ALA A 453 -0.25 38.46 17.15
N SER A 454 0.97 38.92 16.86
CA SER A 454 1.29 40.03 15.95
C SER A 454 2.04 39.59 14.69
N MET A 455 2.15 38.29 14.43
CA MET A 455 2.65 37.84 13.13
C MET A 455 1.62 38.29 12.09
N ASN A 456 1.99 39.26 11.25
CA ASN A 456 1.07 39.82 10.27
C ASN A 456 0.47 38.68 9.43
N ASP A 457 -0.86 38.63 9.32
CA ASP A 457 -1.60 37.64 8.54
C ASP A 457 -1.06 37.52 7.10
N ASP A 458 -0.50 38.59 6.54
CA ASP A 458 0.12 38.58 5.21
C ASP A 458 1.45 37.82 5.16
N LEU A 459 2.27 37.93 6.22
CA LEU A 459 3.51 37.15 6.33
C LEU A 459 3.19 35.67 6.56
N LEU A 460 2.22 35.38 7.43
CA LEU A 460 1.73 34.03 7.67
C LEU A 460 1.18 33.41 6.38
N HIS A 461 0.39 34.18 5.62
CA HIS A 461 -0.14 33.76 4.34
C HIS A 461 0.95 33.41 3.34
N ASN A 462 1.98 34.25 3.20
CA ASN A 462 3.11 33.99 2.28
C ASN A 462 3.94 32.76 2.67
N ILE A 463 4.06 32.47 3.96
CA ILE A 463 4.73 31.24 4.43
C ILE A 463 3.87 30.02 4.13
N LEU A 464 2.61 30.06 4.52
CA LEU A 464 1.68 28.94 4.38
C LEU A 464 1.40 28.60 2.90
N LEU A 465 1.38 29.59 2.01
CA LEU A 465 1.20 29.39 0.56
C LEU A 465 2.30 28.54 -0.09
N ARG A 466 3.48 28.46 0.53
CA ARG A 466 4.65 27.73 -0.01
C ARG A 466 4.83 26.34 0.62
N LEU A 467 3.92 25.94 1.49
CA LEU A 467 4.00 24.64 2.16
C LEU A 467 3.43 23.52 1.28
N PRO A 468 4.07 22.35 1.24
CA PRO A 468 3.45 21.14 0.69
C PRO A 468 2.15 20.79 1.42
N ALA A 469 1.26 20.09 0.75
CA ALA A 469 -0.10 19.80 1.23
C ALA A 469 -0.13 19.22 2.66
N LYS A 470 0.77 18.29 2.98
CA LYS A 470 0.85 17.67 4.31
C LYS A 470 1.23 18.67 5.41
N SER A 471 2.27 19.47 5.18
CA SER A 471 2.71 20.50 6.12
C SER A 471 1.66 21.60 6.27
N PHE A 472 1.00 21.96 5.17
CA PHE A 472 -0.11 22.91 5.15
C PHE A 472 -1.32 22.42 5.97
N ALA A 473 -1.67 21.13 5.84
CA ALA A 473 -2.75 20.53 6.63
C ALA A 473 -2.44 20.61 8.14
N PHE A 474 -1.21 20.30 8.56
CA PHE A 474 -0.80 20.45 9.96
C PHE A 474 -0.86 21.90 10.44
N ALA A 475 -0.42 22.85 9.61
CA ALA A 475 -0.48 24.27 9.94
C ALA A 475 -1.92 24.73 10.24
N SER A 476 -2.90 24.19 9.52
CA SER A 476 -4.30 24.55 9.77
C SER A 476 -4.89 24.04 11.09
N CYS A 477 -4.21 23.11 11.76
CA CYS A 477 -4.61 22.58 13.06
C CYS A 477 -3.96 23.32 14.24
N VAL A 478 -3.08 24.31 13.98
CA VAL A 478 -2.30 24.99 15.02
C VAL A 478 -3.19 25.85 15.92
N ASN A 479 -3.96 26.77 15.34
CA ASN A 479 -4.93 27.62 16.05
C ASN A 479 -5.97 28.24 15.09
N ARG A 480 -6.93 29.00 15.62
CA ARG A 480 -8.00 29.64 14.83
C ARG A 480 -7.50 30.65 13.80
N SER A 481 -6.46 31.43 14.12
CA SER A 481 -5.88 32.42 13.19
C SER A 481 -5.21 31.73 12.01
N TRP A 482 -4.35 30.72 12.28
CA TRP A 482 -3.70 29.94 11.23
C TRP A 482 -4.72 29.20 10.37
N ASN A 483 -5.75 28.61 10.98
CA ASN A 483 -6.83 27.99 10.22
C ASN A 483 -7.58 29.02 9.34
N SER A 484 -7.80 30.24 9.83
CA SER A 484 -8.39 31.33 9.04
C SER A 484 -7.54 31.68 7.82
N VAL A 485 -6.21 31.83 8.00
CA VAL A 485 -5.28 32.09 6.88
C VAL A 485 -5.21 30.91 5.91
N CYS A 486 -5.19 29.66 6.42
CA CYS A 486 -5.28 28.47 5.57
C CYS A 486 -6.57 28.43 4.76
N ASN A 487 -7.71 28.80 5.36
CA ASN A 487 -8.99 28.88 4.66
C ASN A 487 -9.03 30.04 3.66
N ARG A 488 -8.30 31.13 3.90
CA ARG A 488 -8.10 32.22 2.92
C ARG A 488 -7.30 31.73 1.70
N ILE A 489 -6.25 30.94 1.93
CA ILE A 489 -5.44 30.31 0.87
C ILE A 489 -6.30 29.33 0.06
N LEU A 490 -7.11 28.54 0.74
CA LEU A 490 -8.05 27.59 0.14
C LEU A 490 -9.44 28.20 -0.11
N SER A 491 -9.53 29.51 -0.32
CA SER A 491 -10.80 30.14 -0.67
C SER A 491 -11.19 29.89 -2.13
N LYS A 492 -10.17 29.64 -2.98
CA LYS A 492 -10.34 29.32 -4.39
C LYS A 492 -10.30 27.80 -4.62
N PRO A 493 -11.09 27.29 -5.58
CA PRO A 493 -10.95 25.92 -6.03
C PRO A 493 -9.59 25.69 -6.68
N LYS A 494 -9.10 24.46 -6.58
CA LYS A 494 -7.82 24.05 -7.15
C LYS A 494 -7.92 22.65 -7.70
N MET A 495 -7.38 22.44 -8.89
CA MET A 495 -7.20 21.12 -9.47
C MET A 495 -5.74 20.99 -9.88
N ILE A 496 -5.14 19.84 -9.58
CA ILE A 496 -3.74 19.55 -9.88
C ILE A 496 -3.70 18.16 -10.51
N SER A 497 -3.03 18.04 -11.65
CA SER A 497 -2.89 16.80 -12.40
C SER A 497 -1.45 16.66 -12.89
N ALA A 498 -0.89 15.47 -12.80
CA ALA A 498 0.43 15.16 -13.33
C ALA A 498 0.53 13.68 -13.72
N PHE A 499 1.40 13.35 -14.67
CA PHE A 499 1.73 11.97 -14.98
C PHE A 499 3.22 11.65 -14.87
N SER A 500 3.56 10.38 -14.72
CA SER A 500 4.93 9.85 -14.80
C SER A 500 4.97 8.66 -15.75
N ARG A 501 6.04 8.59 -16.55
CA ARG A 501 6.40 7.47 -17.45
C ARG A 501 7.45 6.54 -16.85
N ASN A 502 7.71 6.68 -15.55
CA ASN A 502 8.74 5.88 -14.91
C ASN A 502 8.33 4.39 -14.93
N PRO A 503 9.18 3.48 -15.45
CA PRO A 503 8.80 2.07 -15.58
C PRO A 503 8.57 1.39 -14.23
N ASN A 504 9.13 1.94 -13.14
CA ASN A 504 8.87 1.45 -11.79
C ASN A 504 7.58 2.04 -11.26
N HIS A 505 6.56 1.19 -11.10
CA HIS A 505 5.22 1.56 -10.65
C HIS A 505 5.20 2.37 -9.34
N LEU A 506 5.89 1.93 -8.28
CA LEU A 506 5.95 2.66 -7.01
C LEU A 506 6.61 4.03 -7.14
N ARG A 507 7.73 4.09 -7.85
CA ARG A 507 8.46 5.35 -8.06
C ARG A 507 7.65 6.33 -8.90
N ALA A 508 7.01 5.85 -9.96
CA ALA A 508 6.09 6.65 -10.77
C ALA A 508 4.94 7.20 -9.92
N GLY A 509 4.38 6.36 -9.04
CA GLY A 509 3.35 6.74 -8.07
C GLY A 509 3.81 7.83 -7.10
N GLU A 510 5.01 7.70 -6.51
CA GLU A 510 5.57 8.74 -5.62
C GLU A 510 5.91 10.02 -6.40
N GLU A 511 6.42 9.94 -7.63
CA GLU A 511 6.70 11.11 -8.48
C GLU A 511 5.42 11.93 -8.74
N VAL A 512 4.32 11.29 -9.13
CA VAL A 512 3.06 12.01 -9.34
C VAL A 512 2.47 12.53 -8.03
N LEU A 513 2.57 11.78 -6.93
CA LEU A 513 2.09 12.19 -5.62
C LEU A 513 2.86 13.39 -5.07
N ASP A 514 4.18 13.38 -5.18
CA ASP A 514 5.04 14.49 -4.77
C ASP A 514 4.73 15.74 -5.59
N LYS A 515 4.49 15.59 -6.90
CA LYS A 515 4.08 16.70 -7.76
C LYS A 515 2.72 17.28 -7.37
N VAL A 516 1.68 16.46 -7.26
CA VAL A 516 0.32 16.97 -6.98
C VAL A 516 0.14 17.46 -5.54
N LEU A 517 1.00 17.02 -4.60
CA LEU A 517 0.98 17.46 -3.19
C LEU A 517 2.08 18.47 -2.86
N SER A 518 2.82 18.96 -3.87
CA SER A 518 3.92 19.94 -3.71
C SER A 518 3.44 21.30 -3.21
N GLU A 519 2.17 21.64 -3.43
CA GLU A 519 1.56 22.91 -3.05
C GLU A 519 0.38 22.72 -2.09
N PRO A 520 -0.10 23.80 -1.42
CA PRO A 520 -1.27 23.72 -0.55
C PRO A 520 -2.52 23.23 -1.30
N ILE A 521 -3.10 22.14 -0.81
CA ILE A 521 -4.40 21.60 -1.25
C ILE A 521 -5.02 20.74 -0.12
N ARG A 522 -6.35 20.71 -0.05
CA ARG A 522 -7.11 19.76 0.78
C ARG A 522 -7.96 18.88 -0.14
N PRO A 523 -7.48 17.71 -0.56
CA PRO A 523 -8.16 16.89 -1.55
C PRO A 523 -9.61 16.56 -1.15
N CYS A 524 -10.57 16.79 -2.05
CA CYS A 524 -11.95 16.34 -1.90
C CYS A 524 -12.29 15.14 -2.79
N PHE A 525 -11.46 14.86 -3.79
CA PHE A 525 -11.47 13.62 -4.57
C PHE A 525 -10.10 13.36 -5.19
N VAL A 526 -9.87 12.11 -5.61
CA VAL A 526 -8.68 11.69 -6.36
C VAL A 526 -9.10 10.75 -7.49
N ILE A 527 -8.54 10.96 -8.67
CA ILE A 527 -8.64 10.03 -9.81
C ILE A 527 -7.21 9.66 -10.21
N ALA A 528 -6.91 8.37 -10.26
CA ALA A 528 -5.65 7.85 -10.76
C ALA A 528 -5.89 6.95 -11.97
N ASN A 529 -5.12 7.15 -13.03
CA ASN A 529 -5.21 6.37 -14.26
C ASN A 529 -3.85 5.73 -14.52
N ILE A 530 -3.79 4.41 -14.66
CA ILE A 530 -2.58 3.65 -14.97
C ILE A 530 -2.73 2.94 -16.31
N THR A 531 -1.66 2.79 -17.08
CA THR A 531 -1.68 2.07 -18.37
C THR A 531 -1.47 0.56 -18.21
N CYS A 532 -0.74 0.15 -17.17
CA CYS A 532 -0.52 -1.24 -16.74
C CYS A 532 -0.17 -1.25 -15.24
N GLY A 533 0.08 -2.42 -14.65
CA GLY A 533 0.47 -2.55 -13.23
C GLY A 533 -0.69 -2.81 -12.26
N ASN A 534 -0.40 -2.77 -10.95
CA ASN A 534 -1.31 -3.20 -9.89
C ASN A 534 -2.21 -2.04 -9.37
N MET A 535 -3.51 -2.07 -9.69
CA MET A 535 -4.44 -1.03 -9.22
C MET A 535 -4.57 -0.97 -7.70
N GLU A 536 -4.46 -2.11 -7.00
CA GLU A 536 -4.62 -2.17 -5.54
C GLU A 536 -3.41 -1.55 -4.82
N GLU A 537 -2.20 -1.84 -5.31
CA GLU A 537 -0.98 -1.21 -4.83
C GLU A 537 -1.01 0.31 -5.04
N THR A 538 -1.48 0.75 -6.21
CA THR A 538 -1.71 2.17 -6.52
C THR A 538 -2.68 2.81 -5.52
N LEU A 539 -3.82 2.16 -5.29
CA LEU A 539 -4.83 2.65 -4.35
C LEU A 539 -4.27 2.76 -2.93
N ARG A 540 -3.54 1.73 -2.45
CA ARG A 540 -2.89 1.74 -1.13
C ARG A 540 -1.89 2.88 -0.99
N LEU A 541 -1.07 3.10 -2.02
CA LEU A 541 -0.09 4.19 -2.06
C LEU A 541 -0.78 5.56 -1.94
N ILE A 542 -1.83 5.79 -2.72
CA ILE A 542 -2.60 7.05 -2.70
C ILE A 542 -3.27 7.25 -1.33
N VAL A 543 -3.93 6.23 -0.78
CA VAL A 543 -4.59 6.33 0.53
C VAL A 543 -3.58 6.68 1.64
N LYS A 544 -2.37 6.10 1.59
CA LYS A 544 -1.30 6.38 2.56
C LYS A 544 -0.86 7.85 2.53
N ARG A 545 -0.87 8.50 1.36
CA ARG A 545 -0.38 9.88 1.18
C ARG A 545 -1.47 10.94 1.30
N VAL A 546 -2.67 10.66 0.81
CA VAL A 546 -3.81 11.61 0.74
C VAL A 546 -4.77 11.47 1.93
N GLY A 547 -4.86 10.29 2.53
CA GLY A 547 -5.72 9.99 3.67
C GLY A 547 -6.94 9.13 3.31
N SER A 548 -7.46 8.43 4.31
CA SER A 548 -8.55 7.46 4.14
C SER A 548 -9.95 8.06 4.07
N THR A 549 -10.12 9.38 4.21
CA THR A 549 -11.45 10.01 4.15
C THR A 549 -11.78 10.57 2.76
N VAL A 550 -10.82 10.55 1.84
CA VAL A 550 -11.01 11.09 0.49
C VAL A 550 -11.54 9.97 -0.42
N PRO A 551 -12.57 10.24 -1.25
CA PRO A 551 -13.01 9.32 -2.29
C PRO A 551 -11.96 9.20 -3.39
N ILE A 552 -11.64 7.97 -3.78
CA ILE A 552 -10.58 7.67 -4.75
C ILE A 552 -11.13 6.71 -5.81
N VAL A 553 -10.82 6.97 -7.07
CA VAL A 553 -10.99 6.02 -8.19
C VAL A 553 -9.62 5.75 -8.81
N VAL A 554 -9.30 4.48 -9.03
CA VAL A 554 -8.11 4.05 -9.77
C VAL A 554 -8.58 3.27 -11.00
N SER A 555 -8.15 3.65 -12.19
CA SER A 555 -8.59 3.05 -13.45
C SER A 555 -7.41 2.56 -14.29
N LEU A 556 -7.59 1.42 -14.94
CA LEU A 556 -6.68 0.91 -15.97
C LEU A 556 -7.18 1.40 -17.34
N VAL A 557 -6.33 2.12 -18.07
CA VAL A 557 -6.71 2.84 -19.29
C VAL A 557 -5.76 2.56 -20.45
N ALA A 558 -6.21 2.80 -21.69
CA ALA A 558 -5.41 2.54 -22.90
C ALA A 558 -4.29 3.58 -23.11
N GLY A 559 -4.28 4.64 -22.33
CA GLY A 559 -3.29 5.71 -22.40
C GLY A 559 -3.70 6.90 -21.54
N ILE A 560 -2.78 7.82 -21.34
CA ILE A 560 -2.97 9.00 -20.49
C ILE A 560 -2.54 10.27 -21.24
N LEU A 561 -3.13 11.41 -20.87
CA LEU A 561 -2.74 12.71 -21.41
C LEU A 561 -2.75 13.78 -20.32
N GLY A 562 -1.78 14.68 -20.34
CA GLY A 562 -1.65 15.73 -19.34
C GLY A 562 -0.27 16.38 -19.38
N LYS A 563 0.24 16.76 -18.20
CA LYS A 563 1.60 17.28 -18.03
C LYS A 563 2.46 16.31 -17.22
N GLU A 564 3.71 16.14 -17.64
CA GLU A 564 4.64 15.23 -16.98
C GLU A 564 5.19 15.84 -15.68
N ALA A 565 5.31 15.02 -14.64
CA ALA A 565 5.61 15.48 -13.28
C ALA A 565 7.00 16.12 -13.13
N CYS A 566 7.98 15.68 -13.93
CA CYS A 566 9.37 16.09 -13.79
C CYS A 566 9.73 17.40 -14.52
N ASN A 567 8.98 17.77 -15.57
CA ASN A 567 9.30 18.88 -16.46
C ASN A 567 8.10 19.78 -16.80
N ASP A 568 6.87 19.42 -16.39
CA ASP A 568 5.61 20.09 -16.74
C ASP A 568 5.30 20.13 -18.26
N GLU A 569 6.02 19.36 -19.06
CA GLU A 569 5.81 19.26 -20.50
C GLU A 569 4.51 18.49 -20.79
N PRO A 570 3.69 18.97 -21.74
CA PRO A 570 2.48 18.27 -22.12
C PRO A 570 2.80 17.01 -22.94
N GLY A 571 2.02 15.96 -22.76
CA GLY A 571 2.20 14.74 -23.54
C GLY A 571 0.99 13.82 -23.53
N GLU A 572 0.82 13.14 -24.65
CA GLU A 572 -0.04 11.98 -24.83
C GLU A 572 0.81 10.70 -24.75
N VAL A 573 0.38 9.70 -23.98
CA VAL A 573 1.12 8.45 -23.76
C VAL A 573 0.21 7.27 -24.02
N LYS A 574 0.61 6.40 -24.96
CA LYS A 574 -0.02 5.10 -25.21
C LYS A 574 1.03 3.99 -25.09
N PRO A 575 0.72 2.86 -24.43
CA PRO A 575 1.60 1.70 -24.45
C PRO A 575 1.72 1.18 -25.89
N HIS A 576 2.94 0.83 -26.31
CA HIS A 576 3.17 0.24 -27.63
C HIS A 576 2.70 -1.22 -27.63
N VAL A 577 1.89 -1.59 -28.62
CA VAL A 577 1.29 -2.93 -28.76
C VAL A 577 2.32 -3.99 -29.17
N THR A 578 3.50 -3.57 -29.66
CA THR A 578 4.50 -4.45 -30.28
C THR A 578 5.66 -4.87 -29.38
N THR A 579 5.77 -4.33 -28.15
CA THR A 579 6.84 -4.72 -27.21
C THR A 579 6.29 -5.65 -26.13
N HIS A 580 7.03 -6.73 -25.83
CA HIS A 580 6.68 -7.69 -24.77
C HIS A 580 6.62 -7.06 -23.36
N ASP A 581 7.04 -5.81 -23.21
CA ASP A 581 6.85 -4.98 -22.02
C ASP A 581 6.04 -3.71 -22.35
N PRO A 582 4.80 -3.56 -21.85
CA PRO A 582 4.03 -2.32 -22.00
C PRO A 582 4.63 -1.21 -21.13
N ASN A 583 4.90 -0.04 -21.72
CA ASN A 583 5.39 1.12 -20.99
C ASN A 583 4.39 1.55 -19.90
N PHE A 584 4.78 1.36 -18.63
CA PHE A 584 4.02 1.82 -17.48
C PHE A 584 3.96 3.35 -17.46
N ALA A 585 2.76 3.87 -17.28
CA ALA A 585 2.54 5.27 -16.99
C ALA A 585 1.39 5.42 -16.01
N ILE A 586 1.50 6.39 -15.11
CA ILE A 586 0.46 6.76 -14.14
C ILE A 586 0.17 8.25 -14.25
N GLN A 587 -1.11 8.61 -14.31
CA GLN A 587 -1.59 9.96 -14.12
C GLN A 587 -2.36 10.03 -12.81
N LEU A 588 -2.11 11.07 -12.02
CA LEU A 588 -2.86 11.37 -10.81
C LEU A 588 -3.48 12.76 -10.91
N THR A 589 -4.78 12.86 -10.68
CA THR A 589 -5.51 14.13 -10.60
C THR A 589 -6.17 14.27 -9.23
N ILE A 590 -5.92 15.39 -8.57
CA ILE A 590 -6.48 15.74 -7.27
C ILE A 590 -7.23 17.06 -7.39
N GLY A 591 -8.45 17.10 -6.84
CA GLY A 591 -9.24 18.32 -6.81
C GLY A 591 -9.64 18.75 -5.41
N TYR A 592 -9.70 20.07 -5.22
CA TYR A 592 -10.32 20.74 -4.09
C TYR A 592 -11.33 21.75 -4.62
N LEU A 593 -12.62 21.48 -4.40
CA LEU A 593 -13.73 22.27 -4.91
C LEU A 593 -14.58 22.78 -3.72
N PRO A 594 -14.24 23.93 -3.12
CA PRO A 594 -15.00 24.49 -2.00
C PRO A 594 -16.47 24.72 -2.38
N GLY A 595 -17.37 24.31 -1.49
CA GLY A 595 -18.81 24.35 -1.72
C GLY A 595 -19.37 23.14 -2.50
N MET A 596 -18.55 22.13 -2.79
CA MET A 596 -19.00 20.84 -3.32
C MET A 596 -18.79 19.72 -2.28
N LYS A 597 -19.69 18.73 -2.31
CA LYS A 597 -19.54 17.43 -1.64
C LYS A 597 -19.35 16.38 -2.71
N VAL A 598 -18.35 15.51 -2.50
CA VAL A 598 -17.96 14.49 -3.46
C VAL A 598 -17.90 13.13 -2.77
N ASP A 599 -18.41 12.10 -3.43
CA ASP A 599 -18.26 10.70 -3.03
C ASP A 599 -18.36 9.79 -4.25
N VAL A 600 -17.91 8.54 -4.12
CA VAL A 600 -18.10 7.51 -5.15
C VAL A 600 -19.33 6.69 -4.80
N ILE A 601 -20.18 6.39 -5.78
CA ILE A 601 -21.28 5.43 -5.66
C ILE A 601 -21.03 4.30 -6.66
N PRO A 602 -20.71 3.07 -6.20
CA PRO A 602 -20.51 1.93 -7.08
C PRO A 602 -21.83 1.24 -7.43
N VAL A 603 -21.82 0.54 -8.55
CA VAL A 603 -22.80 -0.44 -8.98
C VAL A 603 -22.11 -1.80 -8.98
N ILE A 604 -22.52 -2.62 -8.03
CA ILE A 604 -22.08 -4.00 -7.89
C ILE A 604 -23.30 -4.87 -8.20
N GLN A 605 -23.15 -5.76 -9.17
CA GLN A 605 -24.16 -6.71 -9.57
C GLN A 605 -23.88 -8.05 -8.89
N GLY A 606 -24.79 -8.45 -8.00
CA GLY A 606 -24.81 -9.80 -7.44
C GLY A 606 -25.38 -10.81 -8.41
N TYR A 607 -24.97 -12.08 -8.27
CA TYR A 607 -25.36 -13.19 -9.16
C TYR A 607 -26.88 -13.35 -9.36
N GLU A 608 -27.68 -13.03 -8.33
CA GLU A 608 -29.15 -13.21 -8.34
C GLU A 608 -29.94 -11.91 -8.62
N GLU A 609 -29.29 -10.74 -8.76
CA GLU A 609 -30.02 -9.48 -8.98
C GLU A 609 -30.44 -9.30 -10.45
N PRO A 610 -31.73 -9.09 -10.76
CA PRO A 610 -32.19 -8.83 -12.13
C PRO A 610 -31.61 -7.52 -12.68
N GLU A 611 -30.99 -7.57 -13.86
CA GLU A 611 -30.39 -6.41 -14.55
C GLU A 611 -31.33 -5.21 -14.68
N ALA A 612 -32.63 -5.46 -14.85
CA ALA A 612 -33.65 -4.41 -15.00
C ALA A 612 -33.74 -3.44 -13.80
N ASN A 613 -33.40 -3.90 -12.60
CA ASN A 613 -33.55 -3.15 -11.35
C ASN A 613 -32.26 -2.41 -10.93
N ILE A 614 -31.10 -2.84 -11.43
CA ILE A 614 -29.79 -2.31 -11.03
C ILE A 614 -29.68 -0.82 -11.39
N GLY A 615 -30.13 -0.45 -12.59
CA GLY A 615 -30.14 0.96 -13.00
C GLY A 615 -31.08 1.84 -12.19
N ASP A 616 -32.20 1.30 -11.67
CA ASP A 616 -33.08 2.06 -10.76
C ASP A 616 -32.42 2.31 -9.41
N LYS A 617 -31.83 1.26 -8.84
CA LYS A 617 -31.09 1.32 -7.57
C LYS A 617 -29.99 2.37 -7.65
N PHE A 618 -29.19 2.37 -8.71
CA PHE A 618 -28.12 3.35 -8.91
C PHE A 618 -28.64 4.80 -8.99
N VAL A 619 -29.72 5.05 -9.74
CA VAL A 619 -30.35 6.37 -9.82
C VAL A 619 -30.86 6.82 -8.44
N MET A 620 -31.47 5.91 -7.68
CA MET A 620 -31.98 6.19 -6.33
C MET A 620 -30.85 6.44 -5.34
N ASP A 621 -29.76 5.69 -5.38
CA ASP A 621 -28.59 5.90 -4.51
C ASP A 621 -27.95 7.28 -4.73
N ILE A 622 -27.85 7.72 -6.00
CA ILE A 622 -27.40 9.07 -6.34
C ILE A 622 -28.35 10.12 -5.76
N ARG A 623 -29.67 9.96 -5.95
CA ARG A 623 -30.67 10.90 -5.41
C ARG A 623 -30.62 10.96 -3.89
N ASN A 624 -30.49 9.81 -3.23
CA ASN A 624 -30.37 9.70 -1.78
C ASN A 624 -29.13 10.45 -1.28
N TYR A 625 -27.95 10.18 -1.86
CA TYR A 625 -26.72 10.92 -1.52
C TYR A 625 -26.89 12.43 -1.68
N VAL A 626 -27.39 12.88 -2.84
CA VAL A 626 -27.60 14.30 -3.12
C VAL A 626 -28.57 14.92 -2.12
N SER A 627 -29.67 14.24 -1.77
CA SER A 627 -30.66 14.72 -0.80
C SER A 627 -30.11 14.86 0.63
N VAL A 628 -29.02 14.16 0.97
CA VAL A 628 -28.36 14.26 2.27
C VAL A 628 -27.44 15.48 2.34
N VAL A 629 -26.78 15.82 1.23
CA VAL A 629 -25.68 16.81 1.22
C VAL A 629 -26.00 18.13 0.53
N SER A 630 -27.06 18.18 -0.27
CA SER A 630 -27.43 19.31 -1.14
C SER A 630 -28.89 19.71 -0.92
N ASP A 631 -29.21 20.98 -1.18
CA ASP A 631 -30.58 21.49 -1.26
C ASP A 631 -31.17 21.36 -2.69
N HIS A 632 -30.39 20.83 -3.63
CA HIS A 632 -30.82 20.57 -5.01
C HIS A 632 -31.25 19.12 -5.18
N ALA A 633 -32.19 18.88 -6.11
CA ALA A 633 -32.72 17.55 -6.39
C ALA A 633 -31.78 16.65 -7.22
N ALA A 634 -30.71 17.20 -7.81
CA ALA A 634 -29.81 16.49 -8.71
C ALA A 634 -28.34 16.91 -8.51
N PRO A 635 -27.37 16.03 -8.85
CA PRO A 635 -25.96 16.37 -8.80
C PRO A 635 -25.60 17.40 -9.89
N ALA A 636 -24.54 18.17 -9.64
CA ALA A 636 -24.01 19.12 -10.61
C ALA A 636 -23.21 18.44 -11.72
N CYS A 637 -22.45 17.40 -11.37
CA CYS A 637 -21.62 16.64 -12.31
C CYS A 637 -21.49 15.18 -11.86
N LEU A 638 -21.36 14.29 -12.83
CA LEU A 638 -21.14 12.86 -12.68
C LEU A 638 -19.96 12.47 -13.59
N ILE A 639 -18.92 11.87 -13.02
CA ILE A 639 -17.84 11.22 -13.78
C ILE A 639 -18.00 9.71 -13.60
N LEU A 640 -18.23 9.01 -14.70
CA LEU A 640 -18.55 7.58 -14.72
C LEU A 640 -17.34 6.73 -15.12
N PHE A 641 -17.21 5.57 -14.48
CA PHE A 641 -16.18 4.57 -14.73
C PHE A 641 -16.86 3.22 -14.89
N GLY A 642 -16.94 2.70 -16.11
CA GLY A 642 -17.64 1.47 -16.44
C GLY A 642 -16.71 0.30 -16.73
N GLU A 643 -17.19 -0.91 -16.49
CA GLU A 643 -16.60 -2.14 -17.02
C GLU A 643 -17.31 -2.56 -18.32
N ASP A 644 -16.61 -3.30 -19.17
CA ASP A 644 -17.14 -3.82 -20.44
C ASP A 644 -18.12 -4.99 -20.19
N THR A 645 -19.28 -4.65 -19.65
CA THR A 645 -20.40 -5.56 -19.32
C THR A 645 -21.66 -5.18 -20.10
N HIS A 646 -22.57 -6.13 -20.28
CA HIS A 646 -23.86 -5.89 -20.94
C HIS A 646 -24.77 -4.93 -20.16
N ALA A 647 -24.59 -4.82 -18.84
CA ALA A 647 -25.38 -3.95 -17.98
C ALA A 647 -24.98 -2.46 -18.04
N THR A 648 -23.74 -2.15 -18.42
CA THR A 648 -23.18 -0.79 -18.36
C THR A 648 -23.93 0.21 -19.25
N GLU A 649 -24.14 -0.08 -20.54
CA GLU A 649 -24.87 0.81 -21.48
C GLU A 649 -26.32 1.09 -21.00
N PRO A 650 -27.14 0.06 -20.66
CA PRO A 650 -28.48 0.28 -20.14
C PRO A 650 -28.53 1.20 -18.92
N ILE A 651 -27.59 1.06 -17.99
CA ILE A 651 -27.52 1.90 -16.77
C ILE A 651 -27.22 3.35 -17.14
N ILE A 652 -26.24 3.61 -18.02
CA ILE A 652 -25.89 4.97 -18.47
C ILE A 652 -27.09 5.65 -19.15
N ARG A 653 -27.84 4.92 -19.99
CA ARG A 653 -29.05 5.43 -20.64
C ARG A 653 -30.17 5.75 -19.65
N LYS A 654 -30.36 4.88 -18.66
CA LYS A 654 -31.36 5.10 -17.60
C LYS A 654 -30.99 6.31 -16.74
N LEU A 655 -29.70 6.54 -16.51
CA LEU A 655 -29.18 7.72 -15.84
C LEU A 655 -29.42 9.01 -16.64
N ASP A 656 -29.17 9.01 -17.96
CA ASP A 656 -29.49 10.15 -18.84
C ASP A 656 -31.00 10.45 -18.84
N TYR A 657 -31.84 9.42 -18.87
CA TYR A 657 -33.29 9.59 -18.71
C TYR A 657 -33.64 10.24 -17.35
N ALA A 658 -33.00 9.79 -16.26
CA ALA A 658 -33.31 10.18 -14.90
C ALA A 658 -32.86 11.57 -14.47
N MET A 659 -31.74 12.04 -15.02
CA MET A 659 -31.07 13.26 -14.58
C MET A 659 -31.55 14.49 -15.37
N PRO A 660 -31.76 15.65 -14.71
CA PRO A 660 -32.10 16.91 -15.38
C PRO A 660 -31.07 17.30 -16.44
N ALA A 661 -31.47 18.05 -17.47
CA ALA A 661 -30.59 18.43 -18.58
C ALA A 661 -29.34 19.21 -18.13
N GLU A 662 -29.41 19.95 -17.02
CA GLU A 662 -28.25 20.66 -16.46
C GLU A 662 -27.19 19.76 -15.80
N THR A 663 -27.51 18.50 -15.49
CA THR A 663 -26.55 17.57 -14.90
C THR A 663 -25.58 17.12 -15.98
N ILE A 664 -24.30 17.43 -15.73
CA ILE A 664 -23.18 16.99 -16.57
C ILE A 664 -22.89 15.51 -16.32
N ILE A 665 -22.77 14.74 -17.39
CA ILE A 665 -22.41 13.30 -17.36
C ILE A 665 -21.27 13.08 -18.35
N VAL A 666 -20.13 12.65 -17.85
CA VAL A 666 -18.93 12.31 -18.63
C VAL A 666 -18.27 11.04 -18.07
N GLY A 667 -17.29 10.46 -18.78
CA GLY A 667 -16.54 9.32 -18.25
C GLY A 667 -16.07 8.32 -19.30
N ASP A 668 -15.74 7.12 -18.82
CA ASP A 668 -15.35 5.95 -19.62
C ASP A 668 -16.35 4.82 -19.41
N GLN A 669 -16.90 4.29 -20.50
CA GLN A 669 -17.82 3.17 -20.50
C GLN A 669 -17.11 1.82 -20.34
N LYS A 670 -15.86 1.70 -20.82
CA LYS A 670 -15.19 0.41 -21.00
C LYS A 670 -13.75 0.48 -20.48
N GLY A 671 -13.59 0.20 -19.19
CA GLY A 671 -12.30 0.08 -18.53
C GLY A 671 -12.30 -0.98 -17.43
N LYS A 672 -11.25 -0.98 -16.62
CA LYS A 672 -11.23 -1.65 -15.31
C LYS A 672 -10.98 -0.60 -14.25
N PHE A 673 -11.63 -0.72 -13.10
CA PHE A 673 -11.44 0.25 -12.03
C PHE A 673 -11.54 -0.37 -10.63
N LEU A 674 -10.86 0.29 -9.70
CA LEU A 674 -11.07 0.19 -8.27
C LEU A 674 -11.59 1.52 -7.75
N HIS A 675 -12.33 1.45 -6.66
CA HIS A 675 -12.79 2.65 -5.97
C HIS A 675 -12.66 2.49 -4.47
N LYS A 676 -12.66 3.62 -3.79
CA LYS A 676 -12.77 3.71 -2.34
C LYS A 676 -13.66 4.89 -2.00
N ARG A 677 -14.73 4.67 -1.23
CA ARG A 677 -15.61 5.75 -0.76
C ARG A 677 -14.98 6.53 0.38
N ALA A 678 -15.52 7.70 0.69
CA ALA A 678 -15.03 8.54 1.78
C ALA A 678 -15.10 7.85 3.16
N ASN A 679 -16.14 7.05 3.41
CA ASN A 679 -16.44 6.43 4.71
C ASN A 679 -16.09 4.94 4.80
N GLU A 680 -15.41 4.39 3.79
CA GLU A 680 -15.06 2.96 3.73
C GLU A 680 -13.58 2.72 4.03
N THR A 681 -13.30 1.56 4.63
CA THR A 681 -11.93 1.05 4.75
C THR A 681 -11.44 0.55 3.38
N ILE A 682 -10.12 0.36 3.24
CA ILE A 682 -9.48 0.06 1.94
C ILE A 682 -9.93 -1.29 1.34
N ASN A 683 -10.52 -2.19 2.14
CA ASN A 683 -10.89 -3.53 1.70
C ASN A 683 -12.33 -3.59 1.20
N ILE A 684 -12.54 -3.44 -0.11
CA ILE A 684 -13.74 -3.95 -0.78
C ILE A 684 -13.35 -5.29 -1.42
N GLN A 685 -13.27 -6.35 -0.61
CA GLN A 685 -13.36 -7.70 -1.15
C GLN A 685 -14.80 -7.86 -1.64
N LEU A 686 -14.97 -7.95 -2.95
CA LEU A 686 -16.24 -8.39 -3.52
C LEU A 686 -16.49 -9.84 -3.06
N HIS A 687 -17.76 -10.21 -2.88
CA HIS A 687 -18.07 -11.62 -2.77
C HIS A 687 -17.66 -12.35 -4.06
N GLU A 688 -17.36 -13.64 -3.94
CA GLU A 688 -16.83 -14.49 -5.03
C GLU A 688 -17.69 -14.46 -6.32
N TYR A 689 -18.97 -14.11 -6.19
CA TYR A 689 -19.93 -14.06 -7.30
C TYR A 689 -20.43 -12.64 -7.65
N ASP A 690 -19.89 -11.60 -7.02
CA ASP A 690 -20.25 -10.20 -7.31
C ASP A 690 -19.36 -9.63 -8.41
N SER A 691 -19.96 -8.90 -9.34
CA SER A 691 -19.25 -8.21 -10.42
C SER A 691 -19.40 -6.70 -10.32
N ARG A 692 -18.29 -5.98 -10.54
CA ARG A 692 -18.32 -4.52 -10.69
C ARG A 692 -18.83 -4.18 -12.08
N VAL A 693 -19.77 -3.25 -12.16
CA VAL A 693 -20.37 -2.85 -13.43
C VAL A 693 -20.02 -1.41 -13.77
N LEU A 694 -20.21 -0.51 -12.82
CA LEU A 694 -20.08 0.93 -13.01
C LEU A 694 -19.76 1.61 -11.67
N ALA A 695 -19.06 2.73 -11.66
CA ALA A 695 -19.02 3.63 -10.52
C ALA A 695 -19.20 5.08 -10.98
N GLY A 696 -19.91 5.88 -10.17
CA GLY A 696 -20.06 7.31 -10.38
C GLY A 696 -19.34 8.10 -9.30
N LEU A 697 -18.42 8.98 -9.69
CA LEU A 697 -17.91 10.05 -8.82
C LEU A 697 -18.90 11.22 -8.89
N ILE A 698 -19.59 11.47 -7.78
CA ILE A 698 -20.77 12.35 -7.72
C ILE A 698 -20.38 13.71 -7.15
N PHE A 699 -20.62 14.78 -7.89
CA PHE A 699 -20.38 16.15 -7.43
C PHE A 699 -21.71 16.82 -7.07
N ALA A 700 -22.00 16.93 -5.77
CA ALA A 700 -23.19 17.59 -5.25
C ALA A 700 -22.86 18.97 -4.66
N ARG A 701 -23.80 19.92 -4.76
CA ARG A 701 -23.61 21.25 -4.16
C ARG A 701 -23.77 21.14 -2.65
N ASP A 702 -22.84 21.70 -1.89
CA ASP A 702 -22.88 21.67 -0.43
C ASP A 702 -23.96 22.64 0.09
N ARG A 703 -24.93 22.11 0.84
CA ARG A 703 -25.94 22.93 1.55
C ARG A 703 -25.34 23.86 2.60
N HIS A 704 -24.18 23.49 3.14
CA HIS A 704 -23.44 24.27 4.14
C HIS A 704 -22.28 25.04 3.51
N ARG A 705 -22.37 25.36 2.22
CA ARG A 705 -21.35 26.13 1.50
C ARG A 705 -21.00 27.42 2.27
N PRO A 706 -19.69 27.70 2.48
CA PRO A 706 -19.26 28.96 3.08
C PRO A 706 -19.72 30.17 2.26
N ALA A 707 -20.20 31.22 2.92
CA ALA A 707 -20.67 32.45 2.24
C ALA A 707 -19.61 33.10 1.33
N GLN A 708 -18.33 32.88 1.65
CA GLN A 708 -17.16 33.41 0.93
C GLN A 708 -16.67 32.48 -0.20
N ALA A 709 -17.14 31.24 -0.27
CA ALA A 709 -16.79 30.35 -1.38
C ALA A 709 -17.61 30.78 -2.58
N GLY A 710 -17.00 31.12 -3.71
CA GLY A 710 -17.74 31.37 -4.95
C GLY A 710 -18.36 30.10 -5.55
N ARG A 711 -18.90 30.22 -6.76
CA ARG A 711 -19.73 29.18 -7.37
C ARG A 711 -18.96 28.38 -8.41
N ILE A 712 -18.93 27.05 -8.24
CA ILE A 712 -18.36 26.10 -9.19
C ILE A 712 -19.36 25.79 -10.31
N HIS A 713 -18.88 25.77 -11.55
CA HIS A 713 -19.63 25.42 -12.74
C HIS A 713 -18.87 24.38 -13.55
N PHE A 714 -19.59 23.37 -14.04
CA PHE A 714 -19.07 22.33 -14.92
C PHE A 714 -19.60 22.58 -16.34
N HIS A 715 -18.73 22.45 -17.33
CA HIS A 715 -19.06 22.59 -18.75
C HIS A 715 -18.56 21.38 -19.52
N THR A 716 -19.23 21.05 -20.61
CA THR A 716 -18.83 19.96 -21.50
C THR A 716 -18.71 20.42 -22.93
N ALA A 717 -17.70 19.91 -23.62
CA ALA A 717 -17.53 20.05 -25.06
C ALA A 717 -17.17 18.68 -25.66
N ILE A 718 -17.59 18.42 -26.89
CA ILE A 718 -17.37 17.14 -27.56
C ILE A 718 -16.77 17.42 -28.94
N SER A 719 -15.60 16.85 -29.19
CA SER A 719 -14.99 16.80 -30.51
C SER A 719 -15.36 15.46 -31.17
N ARG A 720 -16.10 15.49 -32.27
CA ARG A 720 -16.49 14.28 -33.02
C ARG A 720 -15.52 14.02 -34.16
N GLY A 721 -15.22 12.75 -34.43
CA GLY A 721 -14.31 12.35 -35.52
C GLY A 721 -14.91 11.39 -36.52
N MET A 722 -16.23 11.28 -36.60
CA MET A 722 -16.92 10.37 -37.51
C MET A 722 -17.77 11.14 -38.51
N SER A 723 -17.74 10.70 -39.77
CA SER A 723 -18.63 11.15 -40.84
C SER A 723 -19.71 10.11 -41.12
N ALA A 724 -20.95 10.59 -41.27
CA ALA A 724 -22.06 9.73 -41.66
C ALA A 724 -22.02 9.47 -43.18
N VAL A 725 -22.15 8.21 -43.57
CA VAL A 725 -22.29 7.81 -44.98
C VAL A 725 -23.76 7.98 -45.37
N ASP A 726 -24.07 8.56 -46.53
CA ASP A 726 -25.44 8.90 -46.93
C ASP A 726 -26.32 7.70 -47.33
N LEU A 727 -26.30 6.65 -46.52
CA LEU A 727 -27.08 5.43 -46.67
C LEU A 727 -27.77 5.12 -45.34
N ARG A 728 -29.11 5.08 -45.37
CA ARG A 728 -29.94 4.78 -44.20
C ARG A 728 -30.55 3.39 -44.33
N TYR A 729 -30.47 2.64 -43.25
CA TYR A 729 -30.93 1.26 -43.16
C TYR A 729 -31.92 1.09 -42.03
N LYS A 730 -32.72 0.03 -42.12
CA LYS A 730 -33.62 -0.44 -41.08
C LYS A 730 -33.37 -1.92 -40.82
N ALA A 731 -33.09 -2.28 -39.57
CA ALA A 731 -32.81 -3.67 -39.20
C ALA A 731 -34.00 -4.58 -39.54
N ALA A 732 -33.76 -5.64 -40.30
CA ALA A 732 -34.77 -6.58 -40.79
C ALA A 732 -34.85 -7.83 -39.90
N ASN A 733 -33.71 -8.37 -39.52
CA ASN A 733 -33.57 -9.45 -38.55
C ASN A 733 -32.42 -9.12 -37.60
N VAL A 734 -32.56 -9.44 -36.31
CA VAL A 734 -31.55 -9.19 -35.28
C VAL A 734 -31.44 -10.40 -34.37
N ILE A 735 -30.24 -10.93 -34.24
CA ILE A 735 -29.91 -12.10 -33.40
C ILE A 735 -28.81 -11.69 -32.44
N GLU A 736 -29.10 -11.73 -31.14
CA GLU A 736 -28.12 -11.45 -30.09
C GLU A 736 -27.32 -12.71 -29.75
N SER A 737 -25.99 -12.59 -29.70
CA SER A 737 -25.10 -13.67 -29.30
C SER A 737 -24.44 -13.37 -27.96
N LEU A 738 -24.95 -14.04 -26.92
CA LEU A 738 -24.43 -13.93 -25.56
C LEU A 738 -22.99 -14.45 -25.43
N SER A 739 -22.59 -15.43 -26.24
CA SER A 739 -21.25 -16.03 -26.18
C SER A 739 -20.16 -15.19 -26.86
N ARG A 740 -20.53 -14.36 -27.86
CA ARG A 740 -19.58 -13.52 -28.62
C ARG A 740 -19.66 -12.02 -28.30
N ARG A 741 -20.51 -11.61 -27.35
CA ARG A 741 -20.78 -10.20 -27.00
C ARG A 741 -21.09 -9.32 -28.22
N GLY A 742 -21.75 -9.89 -29.22
CA GLY A 742 -22.05 -9.25 -30.48
C GLY A 742 -23.49 -9.48 -30.92
N THR A 743 -23.93 -8.66 -31.85
CA THR A 743 -25.25 -8.75 -32.48
C THR A 743 -25.07 -9.00 -33.97
N PHE A 744 -25.81 -9.97 -34.49
CA PHE A 744 -25.91 -10.26 -35.92
C PHE A 744 -27.18 -9.62 -36.47
N LEU A 745 -27.09 -8.94 -37.61
CA LEU A 745 -28.26 -8.34 -38.24
C LEU A 745 -28.23 -8.40 -39.76
N THR A 746 -29.42 -8.42 -40.35
CA THR A 746 -29.67 -8.06 -41.76
C THR A 746 -30.47 -6.77 -41.80
N ALA A 747 -30.45 -6.06 -42.92
CA ALA A 747 -31.10 -4.75 -43.00
C ALA A 747 -31.77 -4.49 -44.34
N LYS A 748 -32.72 -3.56 -44.37
CA LYS A 748 -33.30 -3.00 -45.60
C LYS A 748 -32.83 -1.57 -45.77
N ARG A 749 -32.48 -1.16 -46.98
CA ARG A 749 -32.25 0.25 -47.26
C ARG A 749 -33.57 1.02 -47.14
N SER A 750 -33.51 2.27 -46.68
CA SER A 750 -34.69 3.10 -46.47
C SER A 750 -35.45 3.31 -47.78
N GLY A 751 -36.72 2.88 -47.82
CA GLY A 751 -37.57 2.96 -49.02
C GLY A 751 -37.51 1.72 -49.92
N GLU A 752 -36.62 0.76 -49.65
CA GLU A 752 -36.44 -0.46 -50.44
C GLU A 752 -37.01 -1.69 -49.72
N ALA A 753 -37.48 -2.67 -50.49
CA ALA A 753 -38.09 -3.89 -49.96
C ALA A 753 -37.08 -5.03 -49.71
N GLU A 754 -35.95 -4.99 -50.42
CA GLU A 754 -34.88 -5.98 -50.40
C GLU A 754 -34.22 -6.06 -49.02
N VAL A 755 -33.90 -7.28 -48.57
CA VAL A 755 -33.13 -7.53 -47.35
C VAL A 755 -31.70 -7.80 -47.76
N LEU A 756 -30.80 -6.97 -47.27
CA LEU A 756 -29.36 -7.05 -47.49
C LEU A 756 -28.70 -7.83 -46.36
N ASN A 757 -27.77 -8.71 -46.72
CA ASN A 757 -26.89 -9.44 -45.80
C ASN A 757 -25.67 -8.59 -45.40
N GLY A 758 -24.72 -9.17 -44.65
CA GLY A 758 -23.55 -8.44 -44.17
C GLY A 758 -22.68 -7.92 -45.30
N ASP A 759 -22.31 -8.81 -46.24
CA ASP A 759 -21.42 -8.47 -47.35
C ASP A 759 -22.05 -7.39 -48.25
N GLN A 760 -23.33 -7.52 -48.59
CA GLN A 760 -24.04 -6.51 -49.39
C GLN A 760 -24.07 -5.12 -48.74
N ILE A 761 -24.19 -5.05 -47.40
CA ILE A 761 -24.17 -3.76 -46.69
C ILE A 761 -22.76 -3.14 -46.69
N ILE A 762 -21.70 -3.96 -46.69
CA ILE A 762 -20.32 -3.48 -46.79
C ILE A 762 -19.99 -3.12 -48.23
N ASP A 763 -20.40 -3.91 -49.22
CA ASP A 763 -20.22 -3.59 -50.65
C ASP A 763 -20.88 -2.24 -50.98
N ASP A 764 -22.10 -2.01 -50.49
CA ASP A 764 -22.78 -0.71 -50.55
C ASP A 764 -21.92 0.44 -50.01
N LEU A 765 -21.23 0.22 -48.88
CA LEU A 765 -20.35 1.20 -48.26
C LEU A 765 -19.12 1.46 -49.13
N GLU A 766 -18.50 0.41 -49.67
CA GLU A 766 -17.31 0.49 -50.53
C GLU A 766 -17.60 1.26 -51.82
N GLU A 767 -18.75 1.02 -52.46
CA GLU A 767 -19.16 1.73 -53.67
C GLU A 767 -19.38 3.24 -53.43
N ASN A 768 -19.83 3.63 -52.24
CA ASN A 768 -20.12 5.02 -51.89
C ASN A 768 -18.91 5.79 -51.37
N LEU A 769 -17.83 5.10 -51.01
CA LEU A 769 -16.58 5.69 -50.53
C LEU A 769 -15.53 5.65 -51.64
N LEU A 770 -15.64 6.58 -52.59
CA LEU A 770 -14.61 6.81 -53.61
C LEU A 770 -13.26 7.09 -52.91
N ASP A 771 -12.28 6.20 -53.13
CA ASP A 771 -10.84 6.40 -52.83
C ASP A 771 -10.33 6.05 -51.41
N THR A 772 -11.08 5.28 -50.58
CA THR A 772 -10.58 4.86 -49.24
C THR A 772 -10.51 3.33 -49.10
N GLN A 773 -9.34 2.80 -48.73
CA GLN A 773 -9.13 1.36 -48.52
C GLN A 773 -9.81 0.93 -47.20
N ILE A 774 -11.03 0.41 -47.28
CA ILE A 774 -11.94 0.20 -46.13
C ILE A 774 -11.54 -0.96 -45.22
N TRP A 775 -10.76 -1.94 -45.70
CA TRP A 775 -10.42 -3.17 -44.96
C TRP A 775 -9.54 -2.99 -43.71
N ASN A 776 -9.24 -1.75 -43.32
CA ASN A 776 -8.57 -1.40 -42.06
C ASN A 776 -9.30 -0.29 -41.26
N SER A 777 -10.54 0.03 -41.63
CA SER A 777 -11.30 1.14 -41.03
C SER A 777 -12.18 0.63 -39.88
N ASP A 778 -12.12 1.30 -38.72
CA ASP A 778 -13.03 1.08 -37.59
C ASP A 778 -14.45 1.61 -37.91
N VAL A 779 -15.14 0.98 -38.86
CA VAL A 779 -16.52 1.33 -39.26
C VAL A 779 -17.49 1.06 -38.12
N CYS A 780 -18.45 1.95 -37.90
CA CYS A 780 -19.51 1.72 -36.92
C CYS A 780 -20.90 2.03 -37.49
N ILE A 781 -21.93 1.41 -36.90
CA ILE A 781 -23.32 1.76 -37.17
C ILE A 781 -23.84 2.67 -36.07
N GLY A 782 -24.42 3.81 -36.44
CA GLY A 782 -25.15 4.70 -35.53
C GLY A 782 -26.64 4.34 -35.54
N VAL A 783 -27.14 3.79 -34.44
CA VAL A 783 -28.50 3.27 -34.29
C VAL A 783 -29.36 4.24 -33.48
N ILE A 784 -30.51 4.65 -34.02
CA ILE A 784 -31.50 5.45 -33.28
C ILE A 784 -32.42 4.51 -32.51
N LYS A 785 -32.10 4.25 -31.24
CA LYS A 785 -32.93 3.42 -30.35
C LYS A 785 -34.05 4.27 -29.75
N ARG A 786 -35.30 3.94 -30.10
CA ARG A 786 -36.53 4.49 -29.47
C ARG A 786 -37.00 3.50 -28.41
N ARG A 787 -36.82 3.83 -27.13
CA ARG A 787 -37.10 2.91 -26.01
C ARG A 787 -37.96 3.58 -24.93
N LYS A 788 -38.77 2.78 -24.23
CA LYS A 788 -39.57 3.21 -23.08
C LYS A 788 -38.72 3.09 -21.81
N TYR A 789 -38.67 4.16 -21.02
CA TYR A 789 -37.98 4.18 -19.72
C TYR A 789 -38.94 4.63 -18.62
N SER A 790 -38.72 4.08 -17.42
CA SER A 790 -39.35 4.46 -16.17
C SER A 790 -38.33 4.29 -15.04
N ILE A 791 -38.49 5.07 -13.98
CA ILE A 791 -37.66 4.93 -12.77
C ILE A 791 -38.53 4.51 -11.58
N GLY A 792 -38.16 3.40 -10.93
CA GLY A 792 -38.89 2.88 -9.78
C GLY A 792 -40.39 2.66 -10.06
N LEU A 793 -41.26 3.22 -9.22
CA LEU A 793 -42.73 3.08 -9.31
C LEU A 793 -43.42 4.12 -10.23
N GLU A 794 -42.69 4.76 -11.15
CA GLU A 794 -43.26 5.70 -12.11
C GLU A 794 -44.41 5.05 -12.93
N LYS A 795 -45.62 5.59 -12.79
CA LYS A 795 -46.85 4.99 -13.36
C LYS A 795 -46.94 5.01 -14.89
N LYS A 796 -46.12 5.80 -15.60
CA LYS A 796 -46.14 5.92 -17.06
C LYS A 796 -44.72 6.03 -17.63
N PRO A 797 -44.22 5.01 -18.36
CA PRO A 797 -42.92 5.09 -19.00
C PRO A 797 -42.94 6.10 -20.16
N LYS A 798 -41.87 6.88 -20.30
CA LYS A 798 -41.69 7.84 -21.40
C LYS A 798 -40.82 7.23 -22.49
N ILE A 799 -41.11 7.57 -23.75
CA ILE A 799 -40.27 7.17 -24.89
C ILE A 799 -39.12 8.17 -25.00
N MET A 800 -37.90 7.64 -25.09
CA MET A 800 -36.69 8.41 -25.35
C MET A 800 -36.04 7.89 -26.64
N ALA A 801 -35.76 8.80 -27.57
CA ALA A 801 -34.95 8.54 -28.75
C ALA A 801 -33.48 8.81 -28.43
N SER A 802 -32.61 7.91 -28.87
CA SER A 802 -31.20 7.96 -28.47
C SER A 802 -30.29 7.32 -29.50
N LEU A 803 -29.23 8.03 -29.88
CA LEU A 803 -28.22 7.58 -30.82
C LEU A 803 -27.13 6.81 -30.08
N VAL A 804 -26.90 5.56 -30.48
CA VAL A 804 -25.80 4.72 -29.97
C VAL A 804 -25.04 4.11 -31.12
N PHE A 805 -23.72 4.08 -30.97
CA PHE A 805 -22.81 3.54 -31.95
C PHE A 805 -22.41 2.11 -31.60
N HIS A 806 -22.35 1.24 -32.61
CA HIS A 806 -21.90 -0.14 -32.50
C HIS A 806 -20.79 -0.37 -33.54
N LEU A 807 -19.60 -0.76 -33.08
CA LEU A 807 -18.47 -1.08 -33.96
C LEU A 807 -18.79 -2.31 -34.81
N VAL A 808 -18.54 -2.25 -36.12
CA VAL A 808 -18.66 -3.40 -37.00
C VAL A 808 -17.46 -4.31 -36.75
N SER A 809 -17.72 -5.57 -36.39
CA SER A 809 -16.67 -6.55 -36.10
C SER A 809 -16.47 -7.57 -37.23
N GLY A 810 -17.38 -7.61 -38.20
CA GLY A 810 -17.29 -8.46 -39.38
C GLY A 810 -18.56 -8.45 -40.21
N ALA A 811 -18.46 -8.97 -41.43
CA ALA A 811 -19.56 -9.18 -42.36
C ALA A 811 -19.46 -10.59 -42.96
N SER A 812 -20.61 -11.13 -43.37
CA SER A 812 -20.69 -12.38 -44.13
C SER A 812 -21.89 -12.37 -45.07
N GLU A 813 -21.95 -13.38 -45.94
CA GLU A 813 -23.10 -13.68 -46.81
C GLU A 813 -24.42 -13.91 -46.04
N GLU A 814 -24.37 -14.05 -44.71
CA GLU A 814 -25.55 -14.23 -43.87
C GLU A 814 -25.91 -12.98 -43.06
N TYR A 815 -24.94 -12.34 -42.37
CA TYR A 815 -25.21 -11.27 -41.41
C TYR A 815 -24.08 -10.23 -41.31
N LEU A 816 -24.46 -8.99 -41.01
CA LEU A 816 -23.54 -7.99 -40.46
C LEU A 816 -23.35 -8.24 -38.96
N THR A 817 -22.11 -8.30 -38.50
CA THR A 817 -21.76 -8.51 -37.09
C THR A 817 -21.30 -7.20 -36.46
N VAL A 818 -21.92 -6.82 -35.35
CA VAL A 818 -21.57 -5.60 -34.60
C VAL A 818 -21.35 -5.88 -33.12
N ASN A 819 -20.49 -5.10 -32.48
CA ASN A 819 -20.21 -5.20 -31.04
C ASN A 819 -21.34 -4.62 -30.19
N GLY A 820 -21.67 -5.30 -29.10
CA GLY A 820 -22.71 -4.89 -28.16
C GLY A 820 -24.08 -5.51 -28.43
N VAL A 821 -25.07 -5.13 -27.63
CA VAL A 821 -26.42 -5.73 -27.57
C VAL A 821 -27.53 -4.67 -27.57
N GLY A 822 -28.80 -5.08 -27.62
CA GLY A 822 -29.96 -4.21 -27.45
C GLY A 822 -30.47 -3.55 -28.73
N LEU A 823 -29.99 -3.99 -29.91
CA LEU A 823 -30.61 -3.69 -31.19
C LEU A 823 -31.90 -4.50 -31.33
N ARG A 824 -32.87 -3.98 -32.07
CA ARG A 824 -34.14 -4.65 -32.33
C ARG A 824 -34.49 -4.56 -33.81
N THR A 825 -35.20 -5.57 -34.30
CA THR A 825 -35.84 -5.50 -35.61
C THR A 825 -36.68 -4.22 -35.71
N GLY A 826 -36.48 -3.48 -36.79
CA GLY A 826 -37.12 -2.20 -37.05
C GLY A 826 -36.36 -0.96 -36.56
N ASP A 827 -35.25 -1.10 -35.84
CA ASP A 827 -34.39 0.05 -35.52
C ASP A 827 -33.75 0.61 -36.80
N CYS A 828 -33.72 1.95 -36.89
CA CYS A 828 -33.05 2.65 -37.99
C CYS A 828 -31.58 2.89 -37.64
N PHE A 829 -30.70 2.69 -38.61
CA PHE A 829 -29.27 2.95 -38.46
C PHE A 829 -28.64 3.51 -39.75
N GLN A 830 -27.46 4.08 -39.59
CA GLN A 830 -26.62 4.62 -40.67
C GLN A 830 -25.16 4.22 -40.40
N LEU A 831 -24.36 4.04 -41.44
CA LEU A 831 -22.93 3.75 -41.29
C LEU A 831 -22.14 5.04 -41.07
N TYR A 832 -21.10 4.93 -40.26
CA TYR A 832 -20.18 6.00 -39.93
C TYR A 832 -18.75 5.51 -40.09
N VAL A 833 -17.90 6.38 -40.64
CA VAL A 833 -16.47 6.12 -40.82
C VAL A 833 -15.63 7.22 -40.16
N PRO A 834 -14.43 6.90 -39.64
CA PRO A 834 -13.52 7.91 -39.12
C PRO A 834 -13.15 8.94 -40.20
N ASP A 835 -13.18 10.22 -39.84
CA ASP A 835 -12.90 11.34 -40.76
C ASP A 835 -12.02 12.37 -40.05
N LEU A 836 -10.79 12.49 -40.54
CA LEU A 836 -9.79 13.43 -40.01
C LEU A 836 -10.25 14.88 -40.13
N LYS A 837 -10.83 15.29 -41.26
CA LYS A 837 -11.24 16.69 -41.49
C LYS A 837 -12.37 17.08 -40.55
N VAL A 838 -13.33 16.18 -40.33
CA VAL A 838 -14.40 16.39 -39.34
C VAL A 838 -13.82 16.47 -37.93
N ALA A 839 -12.87 15.60 -37.59
CA ALA A 839 -12.20 15.63 -36.30
C ALA A 839 -11.43 16.94 -36.03
N GLU A 840 -10.68 17.44 -37.01
CA GLU A 840 -9.97 18.72 -36.93
C GLU A 840 -10.93 19.90 -36.80
N SER A 841 -11.96 19.95 -37.65
CA SER A 841 -12.98 21.01 -37.55
C SER A 841 -13.70 20.98 -36.21
N SER A 842 -13.96 19.78 -35.66
CA SER A 842 -14.64 19.65 -34.38
C SER A 842 -13.74 20.06 -33.21
N LEU A 843 -12.43 19.82 -33.28
CA LEU A 843 -11.46 20.34 -32.29
C LEU A 843 -11.44 21.87 -32.27
N GLU A 844 -11.47 22.53 -33.44
CA GLU A 844 -11.52 23.99 -33.52
C GLU A 844 -12.79 24.59 -32.89
N VAL A 845 -13.91 23.88 -33.00
CA VAL A 845 -15.16 24.25 -32.32
C VAL A 845 -14.99 24.15 -30.81
N VAL A 846 -14.38 23.08 -30.29
CA VAL A 846 -14.09 22.93 -28.85
C VAL A 846 -13.16 24.03 -28.36
N SER A 847 -12.06 24.31 -29.08
CA SER A 847 -11.14 25.42 -28.78
C SER A 847 -11.88 26.76 -28.72
N SER A 848 -12.76 27.02 -29.68
CA SER A 848 -13.57 28.24 -29.71
C SER A 848 -14.55 28.35 -28.54
N GLN A 849 -15.16 27.24 -28.12
CA GLN A 849 -16.01 27.22 -26.91
C GLN A 849 -15.22 27.56 -25.65
N LEU A 850 -13.99 27.05 -25.54
CA LEU A 850 -13.11 27.34 -24.40
C LEU A 850 -12.65 28.82 -24.39
N ARG A 851 -12.34 29.40 -25.56
CA ARG A 851 -12.09 30.86 -25.69
C ARG A 851 -13.28 31.69 -25.22
N ASN A 852 -14.49 31.29 -25.63
CA ASN A 852 -15.73 31.98 -25.25
C ASN A 852 -16.04 31.89 -23.76
N LEU A 853 -15.63 30.81 -23.08
CA LEU A 853 -15.75 30.72 -21.63
C LEU A 853 -14.85 31.73 -20.91
N LYS A 854 -13.67 32.02 -21.46
CA LYS A 854 -12.72 33.00 -20.90
C LYS A 854 -13.10 34.45 -21.17
N SER A 855 -13.74 34.73 -22.30
CA SER A 855 -14.10 36.10 -22.70
C SER A 855 -15.35 36.65 -22.01
N LYS A 856 -16.05 35.85 -21.19
CA LYS A 856 -17.24 36.32 -20.46
C LYS A 856 -16.86 37.43 -19.47
N PRO A 857 -17.61 38.56 -19.44
CA PRO A 857 -17.30 39.73 -18.61
C PRO A 857 -17.48 39.49 -17.09
N ASN A 858 -18.08 38.36 -16.70
CA ASN A 858 -18.18 37.93 -15.31
C ASN A 858 -16.86 37.23 -14.94
N LYS A 859 -16.28 37.56 -13.77
CA LYS A 859 -15.05 37.00 -13.15
C LYS A 859 -15.05 35.46 -13.06
N THR A 860 -15.04 34.78 -14.21
CA THR A 860 -15.14 33.33 -14.37
C THR A 860 -13.75 32.82 -14.67
N GLU A 861 -13.16 32.12 -13.71
CA GLU A 861 -11.81 31.57 -13.80
C GLU A 861 -11.92 30.08 -14.11
N VAL A 862 -11.23 29.59 -15.14
CA VAL A 862 -11.11 28.15 -15.40
C VAL A 862 -10.11 27.57 -14.39
N VAL A 863 -10.46 26.45 -13.76
CA VAL A 863 -9.70 25.85 -12.65
C VAL A 863 -8.98 24.57 -13.07
N GLY A 864 -9.52 23.88 -14.08
CA GLY A 864 -8.93 22.68 -14.66
C GLY A 864 -9.95 21.92 -15.49
N GLY A 865 -9.59 20.75 -15.98
CA GLY A 865 -10.51 19.87 -16.71
C GLY A 865 -10.05 18.43 -16.83
N PHE A 866 -10.93 17.63 -17.43
CA PHE A 866 -10.67 16.25 -17.84
C PHE A 866 -10.91 16.06 -19.33
N VAL A 867 -10.16 15.17 -19.97
CA VAL A 867 -10.42 14.72 -21.35
C VAL A 867 -10.58 13.20 -21.39
N PHE A 868 -11.62 12.73 -22.07
CA PHE A 868 -11.83 11.32 -22.40
C PHE A 868 -11.75 11.17 -23.91
N VAL A 869 -10.71 10.50 -24.40
CA VAL A 869 -10.39 10.40 -25.83
C VAL A 869 -10.56 8.96 -26.29
N TYR A 870 -11.15 8.73 -27.46
CA TYR A 870 -11.15 7.38 -28.06
C TYR A 870 -9.74 6.86 -28.26
N ARG A 871 -9.47 5.60 -27.88
CA ARG A 871 -8.14 4.97 -28.03
C ARG A 871 -7.58 4.97 -29.46
N GLY A 872 -8.42 5.03 -30.49
CA GLY A 872 -7.99 5.11 -31.90
C GLY A 872 -7.61 6.51 -32.39
N ARG A 873 -7.81 7.58 -31.60
CA ARG A 873 -7.39 8.96 -31.93
C ARG A 873 -5.92 9.22 -31.55
N GLY A 874 -5.50 10.47 -31.33
CA GLY A 874 -4.10 10.85 -31.02
C GLY A 874 -3.19 10.88 -32.24
N ASP A 875 -1.88 10.83 -32.02
CA ASP A 875 -0.83 11.10 -33.01
C ASP A 875 -0.99 10.34 -34.32
N SER A 876 -1.34 9.05 -34.27
CA SER A 876 -1.50 8.19 -35.44
C SER A 876 -2.72 8.51 -36.29
N PHE A 877 -3.72 9.19 -35.73
CA PHE A 877 -4.93 9.58 -36.45
C PHE A 877 -4.82 11.01 -36.99
N PHE A 878 -4.16 11.90 -36.26
CA PHE A 878 -4.00 13.31 -36.63
C PHE A 878 -2.71 13.66 -37.37
N ASP A 879 -1.79 12.71 -37.50
CA ASP A 879 -0.43 12.93 -38.02
C ASP A 879 0.34 14.06 -37.31
N ARG A 880 -0.03 14.38 -36.07
CA ARG A 880 0.64 15.38 -35.23
C ARG A 880 0.47 15.06 -33.75
N PRO A 881 1.47 15.35 -32.91
CA PRO A 881 1.40 15.09 -31.48
C PRO A 881 0.41 16.02 -30.77
N ASN A 882 -0.16 15.53 -29.67
CA ASN A 882 -0.95 16.33 -28.71
C ASN A 882 -2.20 16.99 -29.30
N ALA A 883 -2.76 16.44 -30.40
CA ALA A 883 -3.91 17.03 -31.09
C ALA A 883 -5.15 17.11 -30.18
N ASP A 884 -5.41 16.06 -29.39
CA ASP A 884 -6.57 16.03 -28.49
C ASP A 884 -6.33 16.87 -27.21
N CYS A 885 -5.07 17.13 -26.86
CA CYS A 885 -4.69 18.08 -25.81
C CYS A 885 -4.74 19.56 -26.24
N SER A 886 -4.70 19.85 -27.55
CA SER A 886 -4.52 21.21 -28.07
C SER A 886 -5.56 22.22 -27.56
N PRO A 887 -6.86 21.89 -27.36
CA PRO A 887 -7.81 22.85 -26.81
C PRO A 887 -7.40 23.38 -25.45
N PHE A 888 -6.84 22.53 -24.57
CA PHE A 888 -6.33 22.99 -23.28
C PHE A 888 -4.99 23.71 -23.40
N LEU A 889 -4.06 23.22 -24.22
CA LEU A 889 -2.72 23.81 -24.33
C LEU A 889 -2.72 25.21 -24.93
N GLU A 890 -3.49 25.42 -26.00
CA GLU A 890 -3.55 26.70 -26.71
C GLU A 890 -4.31 27.77 -25.93
N ASN A 891 -5.44 27.37 -25.32
CA ASN A 891 -6.33 28.33 -24.67
C ASN A 891 -6.00 28.49 -23.18
N CYS A 892 -5.35 27.51 -22.55
CA CYS A 892 -5.17 27.37 -21.11
C CYS A 892 -3.79 26.79 -20.72
N PRO A 893 -2.66 27.36 -21.19
CA PRO A 893 -1.34 26.73 -21.06
C PRO A 893 -0.89 26.51 -19.61
N GLU A 894 -1.28 27.37 -18.67
CA GLU A 894 -0.91 27.26 -17.25
C GLU A 894 -1.79 26.28 -16.45
N LEU A 895 -2.93 25.87 -17.01
CA LEU A 895 -3.87 25.01 -16.30
C LEU A 895 -3.35 23.57 -16.20
N SER A 896 -3.70 22.92 -15.10
CA SER A 896 -3.55 21.48 -14.97
C SER A 896 -4.82 20.80 -15.49
N PHE A 897 -4.62 19.74 -16.26
CA PHE A 897 -5.69 18.87 -16.72
C PHE A 897 -5.18 17.43 -16.72
N GLY A 898 -6.11 16.49 -16.64
CA GLY A 898 -5.82 15.08 -16.80
C GLY A 898 -6.70 14.50 -17.88
N GLY A 899 -6.31 13.40 -18.49
CA GLY A 899 -7.18 12.71 -19.40
C GLY A 899 -6.69 11.32 -19.74
N ILE A 900 -7.54 10.59 -20.44
CA ILE A 900 -7.28 9.19 -20.76
C ILE A 900 -7.66 8.90 -22.20
N PHE A 901 -6.93 7.94 -22.79
CA PHE A 901 -7.44 7.18 -23.92
C PHE A 901 -8.29 6.03 -23.38
N CYS A 902 -9.57 6.05 -23.71
CA CYS A 902 -10.60 5.19 -23.13
C CYS A 902 -11.26 4.28 -24.17
N GLY A 903 -12.01 3.29 -23.68
CA GLY A 903 -12.67 2.27 -24.50
C GLY A 903 -14.10 2.62 -24.95
N GLY A 904 -14.70 3.64 -24.35
CA GLY A 904 -15.97 4.22 -24.81
C GLY A 904 -16.26 5.55 -24.13
N GLU A 905 -16.26 6.63 -24.89
CA GLU A 905 -16.37 7.99 -24.36
C GLU A 905 -17.81 8.27 -23.92
N ILE A 906 -17.98 8.60 -22.64
CA ILE A 906 -19.26 9.06 -22.12
C ILE A 906 -19.27 10.58 -22.18
N GLY A 907 -20.29 11.15 -22.82
CA GLY A 907 -20.51 12.60 -22.88
C GLY A 907 -21.95 12.92 -23.22
N ARG A 908 -22.69 13.53 -22.30
CA ARG A 908 -24.09 13.87 -22.59
C ARG A 908 -24.20 14.99 -23.62
N SER A 909 -24.94 14.73 -24.70
CA SER A 909 -25.25 15.70 -25.74
C SER A 909 -26.70 15.58 -26.21
N LEU A 910 -27.27 16.71 -26.64
CA LEU A 910 -28.60 16.82 -27.22
C LEU A 910 -28.44 17.26 -28.68
N SER A 911 -28.98 16.48 -29.60
CA SER A 911 -29.17 16.89 -31.00
C SER A 911 -30.66 17.02 -31.30
N VAL A 912 -30.99 17.91 -32.23
CA VAL A 912 -32.34 18.08 -32.77
C VAL A 912 -32.30 17.59 -34.22
N GLN A 913 -33.18 16.67 -34.57
CA GLN A 913 -33.37 16.22 -35.95
C GLN A 913 -34.82 16.50 -36.35
N GLU A 914 -35.02 17.11 -37.52
CA GLU A 914 -36.33 17.26 -38.15
C GLU A 914 -36.70 15.95 -38.83
N GLU A 915 -37.80 15.32 -38.43
CA GLU A 915 -38.36 14.17 -39.14
C GLU A 915 -39.43 14.62 -40.15
N GLU A 916 -39.58 13.84 -41.22
CA GLU A 916 -40.57 14.01 -42.30
C GLU A 916 -42.03 14.09 -41.80
N GLU A 917 -42.30 13.70 -40.55
CA GLU A 917 -43.60 13.78 -39.88
C GLU A 917 -43.68 14.88 -38.78
N LYS A 918 -43.33 16.13 -39.07
CA LYS A 918 -43.71 17.35 -38.30
C LYS A 918 -43.73 17.27 -36.75
N LYS A 919 -42.83 16.49 -36.14
CA LYS A 919 -42.59 16.47 -34.69
C LYS A 919 -41.10 16.53 -34.45
N GLU A 920 -40.62 17.66 -33.94
CA GLU A 920 -39.27 17.79 -33.40
C GLU A 920 -39.10 16.78 -32.26
N THR A 921 -38.31 15.72 -32.48
CA THR A 921 -37.88 14.82 -31.42
C THR A 921 -36.41 15.05 -31.12
N SER A 922 -36.11 15.56 -29.93
CA SER A 922 -34.72 15.65 -29.46
C SER A 922 -34.13 14.25 -29.31
N ILE A 923 -33.01 14.01 -29.99
CA ILE A 923 -32.24 12.77 -29.92
C ILE A 923 -31.12 12.97 -28.90
N ARG A 924 -31.07 12.08 -27.91
CA ARG A 924 -30.01 12.10 -26.90
C ARG A 924 -28.84 11.22 -27.31
N SER A 925 -27.63 11.66 -27.05
CA SER A 925 -26.43 10.83 -27.22
C SER A 925 -25.51 11.03 -26.02
N CYS A 926 -25.24 9.92 -25.32
CA CYS A 926 -24.33 9.89 -24.17
C CYS A 926 -23.10 9.04 -24.40
N LEU A 927 -23.10 8.19 -25.43
CA LEU A 927 -22.00 7.30 -25.78
C LEU A 927 -21.51 7.70 -27.17
N HIS A 928 -20.22 7.99 -27.27
CA HIS A 928 -19.56 8.41 -28.50
C HIS A 928 -18.49 7.41 -28.90
N VAL A 929 -18.06 7.50 -30.16
CA VAL A 929 -17.01 6.68 -30.75
C VAL A 929 -16.14 7.62 -31.60
N PHE A 930 -14.83 7.38 -31.64
CA PHE A 930 -13.86 8.25 -32.34
C PHE A 930 -13.97 9.73 -31.97
N SER A 931 -14.29 10.01 -30.71
CA SER A 931 -14.55 11.34 -30.20
C SER A 931 -13.60 11.68 -29.03
N SER A 932 -13.62 12.95 -28.64
CA SER A 932 -12.96 13.45 -27.43
C SER A 932 -13.96 14.27 -26.62
N VAL A 933 -14.23 13.87 -25.38
CA VAL A 933 -15.15 14.55 -24.47
C VAL A 933 -14.34 15.34 -23.44
N TYR A 934 -14.58 16.65 -23.39
CA TYR A 934 -13.91 17.59 -22.51
C TYR A 934 -14.84 17.99 -21.37
N LEU A 935 -14.40 17.79 -20.13
CA LEU A 935 -15.01 18.36 -18.93
C LEU A 935 -14.20 19.56 -18.47
N ILE A 936 -14.81 20.72 -18.39
CA ILE A 936 -14.16 21.97 -17.97
C ILE A 936 -14.77 22.43 -16.65
N VAL A 937 -13.93 22.67 -15.65
CA VAL A 937 -14.32 23.19 -14.34
C VAL A 937 -13.96 24.67 -14.28
N SER A 938 -14.95 25.49 -13.93
CA SER A 938 -14.77 26.94 -13.77
C SER A 938 -15.42 27.43 -12.49
N TYR A 939 -15.05 28.65 -12.10
CA TYR A 939 -15.47 29.26 -10.86
C TYR A 939 -15.78 30.74 -11.04
N THR A 940 -16.91 31.18 -10.51
CA THR A 940 -17.24 32.60 -10.40
C THR A 940 -17.05 33.07 -8.97
N SER A 941 -16.15 34.04 -8.76
CA SER A 941 -16.00 34.71 -7.47
C SER A 941 -17.31 35.37 -7.03
N SER A 942 -17.66 35.21 -5.74
CA SER A 942 -18.82 35.84 -5.11
C SER A 942 -18.62 37.33 -4.92
#